data_AF-A0A7V3FBB0-F1
#
_entry.id   AF-A0A7V3FBB0-F1
#
_cell.length_a   1.000
_cell.length_b   1.000
_cell.length_c   1.000
_cell.angle_alpha   90.00
_cell.angle_beta   90.00
_cell.angle_gamma   90.00
#
_symmetry.space_group_name_H-M   'P 1'
#
loop_
_entity.id
_entity.type
_entity.pdbx_description
1 polymer ?
#
loop_
_entity_poly.entity_id
_entity_poly.type
_entity_poly.pdbx_seq_one_letter_code
_entity_poly.pdbx_strand_id
1 'polypeptide(L)'
;MADLEERFRSLARTTAPDLWEEIGRRRPGPAPRPPVGPRIGAAVVALVLAVTGIGFAGWTLLPREEKPTEPAATVSNGAIAFASGVGGYHIAAVTLDGAVMDITTPAGDAYDLGPVWSPDGAWIAFLRYRITDRDDGTGDYDLFVANADGSGLVVLGRSALAPTWSPDGTSVAFQGFRRETDHDILVAERDGSGERVLVASPLSDTTPRWSPTGELIAFTSHPVLDRDPGDADIFVVRPDGTGLTRLTGSPGWDFEPVWSPDGSRIAYLSEQWDEREAYVMNADGSGVRRLTDAPSNDIAELSWSPDGTRIAFQVFSGTSWDIYLVSADGTEQVPLVTSPLDEVDPTWSPDGTLVAYSAAGSVQSCRCDNAGTFDVYVVTPDTSSTTRLTVDAGVLGGGLSWRSTPFIAEATSPPRTPSGAEIVGTFEVGDDVRSVAYGDGSVWVAVSNNDGTFGGRILRIDPATHEIQAEIPVEVIPTWDIGGGAMVVHGGSLWVTGAVDRPGNFEDPGGGADAAVIRIDTASNALVQTLEIGGNVGADLTFLGDELWVLLFGDETIDHRMEIVRVDPYSGEALARVPLSAKWGHTIVASEGRLVLYEPGEGAVNVDGSLVTVDPSTREVLRVATPSKYFEGGPVAWRDQVWFAAERGFARFDPVTGEVIEGSAELDPSRFAFCCGFIEAGERGIWFVGFDPRTEGSERRLDLFDPATGTVIELVALGGKGTTPVAMAVAPDAVWILNSEGTLTHVALT
;
A
#
# COMPACT_ATOMS: atom_id res chain seq x y z
N MET A 1 44.65 40.51 -18.85
CA MET A 1 45.93 40.42 -18.10
C MET A 1 46.12 41.61 -17.16
N ALA A 2 45.28 41.74 -16.12
CA ALA A 2 45.53 42.66 -15.00
C ALA A 2 44.84 42.23 -13.68
N ASP A 3 44.35 40.98 -13.57
CA ASP A 3 43.54 40.54 -12.41
C ASP A 3 44.09 39.27 -11.70
N LEU A 4 45.17 38.67 -12.20
CA LEU A 4 45.77 37.49 -11.54
C LEU A 4 46.77 37.86 -10.43
N GLU A 5 47.51 38.97 -10.54
CA GLU A 5 48.54 39.34 -9.56
C GLU A 5 47.98 39.88 -8.23
N GLU A 6 46.74 40.38 -8.23
CA GLU A 6 46.11 40.92 -7.02
C GLU A 6 45.48 39.80 -6.17
N ARG A 7 44.98 38.73 -6.81
CA ARG A 7 44.47 37.52 -6.12
C ARG A 7 45.55 36.73 -5.38
N PHE A 8 46.78 36.70 -5.88
CA PHE A 8 47.88 36.00 -5.19
C PHE A 8 48.46 36.74 -3.96
N ARG A 9 48.12 38.01 -3.72
CA ARG A 9 48.57 38.73 -2.51
C ARG A 9 47.69 38.51 -1.29
N SER A 10 46.45 38.02 -1.43
CA SER A 10 45.57 37.78 -0.27
C SER A 10 45.87 36.45 0.45
N LEU A 11 46.45 35.47 -0.26
CA LEU A 11 46.89 34.18 0.29
C LEU A 11 48.13 34.26 1.20
N ALA A 12 48.77 35.43 1.33
CA ALA A 12 49.94 35.63 2.18
C ALA A 12 49.64 36.17 3.59
N ARG A 13 48.37 36.24 4.01
CA ARG A 13 47.98 36.79 5.34
C ARG A 13 47.12 35.88 6.23
N THR A 14 47.06 34.59 5.93
CA THR A 14 46.46 33.60 6.83
C THR A 14 47.56 32.66 7.34
N THR A 15 48.11 32.99 8.50
CA THR A 15 48.91 32.04 9.28
C THR A 15 47.99 30.94 9.79
N ALA A 16 48.25 29.70 9.38
CA ALA A 16 47.67 28.51 9.98
C ALA A 16 47.98 28.46 11.49
N PRO A 17 47.07 27.99 12.36
CA PRO A 17 47.44 27.63 13.72
C PRO A 17 48.40 26.44 13.68
N ASP A 18 49.62 26.61 14.19
CA ASP A 18 50.64 25.55 14.34
C ASP A 18 50.18 24.49 15.36
N LEU A 19 49.32 23.55 14.93
CA LEU A 19 48.98 22.34 15.70
C LEU A 19 50.08 21.26 15.62
N TRP A 20 51.10 21.46 14.77
CA TRP A 20 52.20 20.50 14.58
C TRP A 20 53.38 20.67 15.56
N GLU A 21 53.60 21.87 16.12
CA GLU A 21 54.62 22.08 17.16
C GLU A 21 54.22 21.51 18.54
N GLU A 22 52.92 21.37 18.81
CA GLU A 22 52.41 20.90 20.11
C GLU A 22 52.42 19.36 20.21
N ILE A 23 52.26 18.66 19.08
CA ILE A 23 52.39 17.20 18.98
C ILE A 23 53.88 16.78 19.08
N GLY A 24 54.80 17.55 18.49
CA GLY A 24 56.24 17.27 18.52
C GLY A 24 56.93 17.46 19.88
N ARG A 25 56.29 18.14 20.84
CA ARG A 25 56.85 18.42 22.18
C ARG A 25 56.43 17.43 23.28
N ARG A 26 55.56 16.46 22.98
CA ARG A 26 55.20 15.40 23.95
C ARG A 26 56.31 14.34 24.03
N ARG A 27 57.12 14.39 25.09
CA ARG A 27 58.09 13.32 25.39
C ARG A 27 57.34 12.05 25.86
N PRO A 28 57.71 10.85 25.38
CA PRO A 28 57.18 9.61 25.92
C PRO A 28 57.59 9.46 27.39
N GLY A 29 56.61 9.25 28.27
CA GLY A 29 56.86 8.88 29.67
C GLY A 29 57.49 7.49 29.76
N PRO A 30 58.31 7.21 30.79
CA PRO A 30 58.98 5.92 30.91
C PRO A 30 57.99 4.79 31.21
N ALA A 31 58.17 3.65 30.56
CA ALA A 31 57.39 2.43 30.77
C ALA A 31 57.45 1.99 32.25
N PRO A 32 56.32 1.54 32.85
CA PRO A 32 56.33 1.04 34.21
C PRO A 32 57.13 -0.27 34.31
N ARG A 33 58.01 -0.36 35.32
CA ARG A 33 58.75 -1.58 35.64
C ARG A 33 57.81 -2.64 36.24
N PRO A 34 58.01 -3.94 35.96
CA PRO A 34 57.23 -5.00 36.57
C PRO A 34 57.65 -5.17 38.05
N PRO A 35 56.72 -5.43 38.99
CA PRO A 35 57.07 -5.81 40.35
C PRO A 35 57.61 -7.25 40.38
N VAL A 36 58.70 -7.44 41.13
CA VAL A 36 59.32 -8.74 41.40
C VAL A 36 58.85 -9.27 42.76
N GLY A 37 58.18 -10.44 42.74
CA GLY A 37 58.07 -11.42 43.84
C GLY A 37 56.67 -11.60 44.49
N PRO A 38 56.36 -12.73 45.17
CA PRO A 38 56.90 -14.09 45.11
C PRO A 38 55.90 -15.12 44.51
N ARG A 39 56.44 -16.25 44.05
CA ARG A 39 55.76 -17.35 43.34
C ARG A 39 54.75 -18.12 44.22
N ILE A 40 53.44 -17.84 44.09
CA ILE A 40 52.37 -18.79 44.53
C ILE A 40 51.21 -18.92 43.50
N GLY A 41 51.13 -18.11 42.43
CA GLY A 41 49.98 -18.12 41.50
C GLY A 41 49.98 -19.13 40.33
N ALA A 42 51.04 -19.89 40.09
CA ALA A 42 51.17 -20.69 38.87
C ALA A 42 50.38 -22.01 38.85
N ALA A 43 49.99 -22.53 40.02
CA ALA A 43 49.21 -23.79 40.09
C ALA A 43 47.69 -23.56 39.92
N VAL A 44 47.17 -22.37 40.27
CA VAL A 44 45.74 -22.07 40.15
C VAL A 44 45.37 -21.64 38.73
N VAL A 45 46.24 -20.90 38.03
CA VAL A 45 46.00 -20.51 36.62
C VAL A 45 46.11 -21.71 35.67
N ALA A 46 46.99 -22.68 35.95
CA ALA A 46 47.06 -23.91 35.17
C ALA A 46 45.83 -24.82 35.36
N LEU A 47 45.22 -24.83 36.55
CA LEU A 47 44.00 -25.60 36.81
C LEU A 47 42.76 -24.93 36.19
N VAL A 48 42.68 -23.59 36.21
CA VAL A 48 41.59 -22.86 35.54
C VAL A 48 41.69 -22.96 34.01
N LEU A 49 42.89 -22.94 33.43
CA LEU A 49 43.10 -23.15 32.00
C LEU A 49 42.89 -24.61 31.54
N ALA A 50 43.12 -25.60 32.41
CA ALA A 50 42.80 -27.00 32.12
C ALA A 50 41.28 -27.28 32.20
N VAL A 51 40.56 -26.61 33.10
CA VAL A 51 39.09 -26.71 33.19
C VAL A 51 38.38 -25.95 32.07
N THR A 52 38.89 -24.78 31.64
CA THR A 52 38.36 -24.11 30.43
C THR A 52 38.78 -24.82 29.14
N GLY A 53 39.95 -25.45 29.08
CA GLY A 53 40.40 -26.22 27.91
C GLY A 53 39.62 -27.52 27.67
N ILE A 54 39.18 -28.21 28.73
CA ILE A 54 38.32 -29.41 28.61
C ILE A 54 36.86 -29.00 28.33
N GLY A 55 36.41 -27.84 28.84
CA GLY A 55 35.14 -27.24 28.46
C GLY A 55 35.08 -26.83 26.98
N PHE A 56 36.19 -26.36 26.40
CA PHE A 56 36.24 -25.92 25.01
C PHE A 56 36.26 -27.08 24.00
N ALA A 57 36.90 -28.21 24.33
CA ALA A 57 36.91 -29.41 23.47
C ALA A 57 35.60 -30.22 23.53
N GLY A 58 34.83 -30.12 24.63
CA GLY A 58 33.49 -30.71 24.75
C GLY A 58 32.39 -29.87 24.08
N TRP A 59 32.61 -28.56 23.91
CA TRP A 59 31.67 -27.65 23.25
C TRP A 59 31.75 -27.70 21.72
N THR A 60 32.83 -28.22 21.15
CA THR A 60 33.00 -28.42 19.69
C THR A 60 32.46 -29.75 19.17
N LEU A 61 31.94 -30.63 20.04
CA LEU A 61 31.50 -31.99 19.67
C LEU A 61 30.08 -32.36 20.15
N LEU A 62 29.36 -31.43 20.79
CA LEU A 62 27.92 -31.54 20.96
C LEU A 62 27.27 -31.03 19.67
N PRO A 63 26.28 -31.72 19.07
CA PRO A 63 25.48 -31.10 18.04
C PRO A 63 24.91 -29.82 18.65
N ARG A 64 25.29 -28.67 18.08
CA ARG A 64 24.56 -27.44 18.35
C ARG A 64 23.11 -27.78 18.03
N GLU A 65 22.20 -27.61 18.98
CA GLU A 65 20.83 -27.32 18.58
C GLU A 65 20.95 -26.10 17.68
N GLU A 66 20.90 -26.34 16.37
CA GLU A 66 20.49 -25.31 15.45
C GLU A 66 19.20 -24.77 16.08
N LYS A 67 19.23 -23.48 16.48
CA LYS A 67 17.98 -22.72 16.52
C LYS A 67 17.23 -23.15 15.26
N PRO A 68 15.94 -23.53 15.33
CA PRO A 68 15.19 -23.75 14.10
C PRO A 68 15.51 -22.57 13.21
N THR A 69 16.22 -22.81 12.09
CA THR A 69 16.27 -21.82 11.05
C THR A 69 14.80 -21.66 10.72
N GLU A 70 14.21 -20.54 11.17
CA GLU A 70 12.99 -20.07 10.54
C GLU A 70 13.25 -20.20 9.04
N PRO A 71 12.37 -20.89 8.30
CA PRO A 71 12.52 -20.96 6.86
C PRO A 71 12.75 -19.52 6.40
N ALA A 72 13.82 -19.30 5.62
CA ALA A 72 14.12 -17.97 5.10
C ALA A 72 12.81 -17.39 4.60
N ALA A 73 12.41 -16.23 5.16
CA ALA A 73 11.17 -15.58 4.78
C ALA A 73 11.13 -15.58 3.25
N THR A 74 10.12 -16.23 2.67
CA THR A 74 9.99 -16.31 1.22
C THR A 74 9.92 -14.89 0.71
N VAL A 75 10.99 -14.45 0.04
CA VAL A 75 11.05 -13.14 -0.61
C VAL A 75 9.88 -13.11 -1.58
N SER A 76 9.04 -12.10 -1.43
CA SER A 76 7.77 -12.00 -2.12
C SER A 76 7.61 -10.61 -2.68
N ASN A 77 6.68 -10.51 -3.61
CA ASN A 77 6.40 -9.26 -4.27
C ASN A 77 5.30 -8.50 -3.56
N GLY A 78 5.70 -7.72 -2.54
CA GLY A 78 4.80 -6.89 -1.76
C GLY A 78 4.31 -5.65 -2.49
N ALA A 79 3.81 -4.68 -1.73
CA ALA A 79 3.36 -3.41 -2.29
C ALA A 79 4.53 -2.46 -2.59
N ILE A 80 4.26 -1.53 -3.50
CA ILE A 80 5.17 -0.47 -3.92
C ILE A 80 4.71 0.82 -3.28
N ALA A 81 5.49 1.39 -2.38
CA ALA A 81 5.19 2.70 -1.80
C ALA A 81 5.64 3.83 -2.72
N PHE A 82 4.84 4.89 -2.77
CA PHE A 82 5.04 6.09 -3.57
C PHE A 82 4.39 7.31 -2.90
N ALA A 83 4.78 8.51 -3.31
CA ALA A 83 4.10 9.74 -2.90
C ALA A 83 2.96 10.06 -3.87
N SER A 84 1.72 10.01 -3.37
CA SER A 84 0.49 10.35 -4.10
C SER A 84 0.18 11.83 -3.97
N GLY A 85 -0.25 12.46 -5.07
CA GLY A 85 -0.74 13.84 -5.11
C GLY A 85 -2.27 13.95 -5.06
N VAL A 86 -2.99 12.83 -5.09
CA VAL A 86 -4.45 12.79 -5.06
C VAL A 86 -4.93 13.02 -3.62
N GLY A 87 -5.80 14.01 -3.39
CA GLY A 87 -6.31 14.31 -2.04
C GLY A 87 -5.32 14.99 -1.09
N GLY A 88 -4.16 15.43 -1.60
CA GLY A 88 -3.05 16.00 -0.81
C GLY A 88 -1.78 15.14 -0.94
N TYR A 89 -0.59 15.71 -0.71
CA TYR A 89 0.66 14.96 -0.88
C TYR A 89 0.92 14.03 0.30
N HIS A 90 0.77 12.72 0.07
CA HIS A 90 0.87 11.70 1.10
C HIS A 90 1.54 10.42 0.58
N ILE A 91 2.05 9.57 1.46
CA ILE A 91 2.53 8.24 1.10
C ILE A 91 1.36 7.29 0.90
N ALA A 92 1.31 6.65 -0.26
CA ALA A 92 0.44 5.54 -0.59
C ALA A 92 1.27 4.31 -0.99
N ALA A 93 0.63 3.14 -1.07
CA ALA A 93 1.23 1.94 -1.61
C ALA A 93 0.28 1.25 -2.60
N VAL A 94 0.82 0.58 -3.61
CA VAL A 94 0.05 -0.19 -4.60
C VAL A 94 0.54 -1.63 -4.66
N THR A 95 -0.39 -2.58 -4.67
CA THR A 95 -0.11 -4.01 -4.87
C THR A 95 -0.07 -4.37 -6.36
N LEU A 96 0.45 -5.55 -6.70
CA LEU A 96 0.59 -5.98 -8.10
C LEU A 96 -0.73 -6.21 -8.84
N ASP A 97 -1.84 -6.34 -8.12
CA ASP A 97 -3.21 -6.40 -8.67
C ASP A 97 -3.85 -5.02 -8.83
N GLY A 98 -3.14 -3.94 -8.48
CA GLY A 98 -3.57 -2.55 -8.63
C GLY A 98 -4.29 -1.96 -7.42
N ALA A 99 -4.43 -2.68 -6.31
CA ALA A 99 -5.06 -2.11 -5.12
C ALA A 99 -4.16 -1.04 -4.49
N VAL A 100 -4.67 0.19 -4.40
CA VAL A 100 -3.99 1.34 -3.79
C VAL A 100 -4.48 1.53 -2.36
N MET A 101 -3.56 1.85 -1.45
CA MET A 101 -3.84 2.12 -0.05
C MET A 101 -3.03 3.31 0.44
N ASP A 102 -3.69 4.23 1.12
CA ASP A 102 -3.03 5.38 1.73
C ASP A 102 -2.32 4.91 3.01
N ILE A 103 -1.01 5.10 3.06
CA ILE A 103 -0.20 4.78 4.25
C ILE A 103 -0.25 5.96 5.23
N THR A 104 -0.23 7.18 4.71
CA THR A 104 -0.22 8.38 5.56
C THR A 104 -1.36 9.32 5.20
N THR A 105 -1.83 10.07 6.20
CA THR A 105 -2.85 11.11 6.04
C THR A 105 -2.36 12.42 6.68
N PRO A 106 -1.43 13.14 6.02
CA PRO A 106 -0.89 14.38 6.57
C PRO A 106 -1.99 15.44 6.70
N ALA A 107 -2.03 16.13 7.84
CA ALA A 107 -3.01 17.17 8.10
C ALA A 107 -2.55 18.54 7.57
N GLY A 108 -3.46 19.29 6.94
CA GLY A 108 -3.22 20.66 6.49
C GLY A 108 -2.19 20.75 5.37
N ASP A 109 -1.25 21.68 5.49
CA ASP A 109 -0.30 22.07 4.42
C ASP A 109 0.99 21.21 4.45
N ALA A 110 0.88 19.98 4.94
CA ALA A 110 1.99 19.05 5.09
C ALA A 110 2.02 18.04 3.94
N TYR A 111 3.21 17.76 3.41
CA TYR A 111 3.43 16.91 2.25
C TYR A 111 4.39 15.78 2.59
N ASP A 112 3.94 14.53 2.46
CA ASP A 112 4.80 13.36 2.67
C ASP A 112 5.38 12.86 1.35
N LEU A 113 6.70 12.66 1.31
CA LEU A 113 7.47 12.39 0.09
C LEU A 113 8.59 11.38 0.37
N GLY A 114 9.12 10.77 -0.70
CA GLY A 114 10.32 9.91 -0.66
C GLY A 114 10.20 8.72 0.31
N PRO A 115 9.19 7.84 0.15
CA PRO A 115 9.02 6.69 1.01
C PRO A 115 10.14 5.66 0.83
N VAL A 116 10.59 5.04 1.93
CA VAL A 116 11.58 3.96 1.94
C VAL A 116 11.17 2.89 2.95
N TRP A 117 10.80 1.70 2.46
CA TRP A 117 10.52 0.52 3.28
C TRP A 117 11.77 0.04 4.01
N SER A 118 11.59 -0.43 5.25
CA SER A 118 12.60 -1.22 5.95
C SER A 118 12.84 -2.57 5.26
N PRO A 119 13.99 -3.22 5.45
CA PRO A 119 14.32 -4.48 4.77
C PRO A 119 13.31 -5.62 5.00
N ASP A 120 12.66 -5.63 6.16
CA ASP A 120 11.58 -6.57 6.53
C ASP A 120 10.19 -6.11 6.08
N GLY A 121 10.05 -4.87 5.60
CA GLY A 121 8.80 -4.25 5.20
C GLY A 121 7.87 -3.90 6.36
N ALA A 122 8.33 -3.95 7.61
CA ALA A 122 7.50 -3.65 8.79
C ALA A 122 7.40 -2.15 9.10
N TRP A 123 8.33 -1.35 8.57
CA TRP A 123 8.41 0.09 8.80
C TRP A 123 8.62 0.84 7.50
N ILE A 124 8.20 2.09 7.49
CA ILE A 124 8.42 3.01 6.38
C ILE A 124 9.03 4.31 6.90
N ALA A 125 10.12 4.75 6.27
CA ALA A 125 10.71 6.06 6.49
C ALA A 125 10.26 7.00 5.37
N PHE A 126 9.98 8.26 5.69
CA PHE A 126 9.57 9.25 4.68
C PHE A 126 9.84 10.67 5.16
N LEU A 127 9.97 11.59 4.21
CA LEU A 127 10.10 13.01 4.45
C LEU A 127 8.72 13.64 4.60
N ARG A 128 8.54 14.52 5.58
CA ARG A 128 7.38 15.42 5.67
C ARG A 128 7.84 16.86 5.52
N TYR A 129 7.37 17.52 4.48
CA TYR A 129 7.57 18.94 4.24
C TYR A 129 6.38 19.75 4.73
N ARG A 130 6.61 20.86 5.44
CA ARG A 130 5.56 21.83 5.77
C ARG A 130 5.84 23.19 5.15
N ILE A 131 4.86 23.74 4.46
CA ILE A 131 4.91 25.14 4.04
C ILE A 131 4.83 26.00 5.31
N THR A 132 5.82 26.86 5.53
CA THR A 132 5.79 27.86 6.60
C THR A 132 5.73 29.26 5.98
N ASP A 133 5.10 30.23 6.68
CA ASP A 133 5.04 31.65 6.28
C ASP A 133 6.42 32.36 6.30
N ARG A 134 7.53 31.64 6.20
CA ARG A 134 8.87 32.23 6.16
C ARG A 134 9.15 32.78 4.76
N ASP A 135 9.46 34.08 4.69
CA ASP A 135 9.84 34.81 3.47
C ASP A 135 11.19 34.34 2.85
N ASP A 136 11.84 33.31 3.40
CA ASP A 136 13.13 32.78 2.92
C ASP A 136 12.99 31.55 1.99
N GLY A 137 11.78 31.01 1.82
CA GLY A 137 11.53 29.86 0.95
C GLY A 137 12.01 28.52 1.52
N THR A 138 12.39 28.46 2.80
CA THR A 138 12.80 27.21 3.47
C THR A 138 11.63 26.64 4.27
N GLY A 139 11.01 25.57 3.76
CA GLY A 139 10.08 24.78 4.58
C GLY A 139 10.82 23.96 5.63
N ASP A 140 10.14 23.61 6.72
CA ASP A 140 10.68 22.67 7.71
C ASP A 140 10.53 21.23 7.15
N TYR A 141 11.65 20.54 6.96
CA TYR A 141 11.75 19.16 6.46
C TYR A 141 11.93 18.19 7.63
N ASP A 142 10.93 17.44 8.05
CA ASP A 142 11.08 16.47 9.13
C ASP A 142 11.14 15.05 8.55
N LEU A 143 12.11 14.25 8.98
CA LEU A 143 12.18 12.83 8.64
C LEU A 143 11.38 12.03 9.65
N PHE A 144 10.48 11.20 9.15
CA PHE A 144 9.60 10.35 9.94
C PHE A 144 9.86 8.87 9.69
N VAL A 145 9.56 8.06 10.70
CA VAL A 145 9.41 6.61 10.62
C VAL A 145 8.01 6.26 11.11
N ALA A 146 7.33 5.35 10.44
CA ALA A 146 6.04 4.81 10.84
C ALA A 146 6.02 3.29 10.65
N ASN A 147 5.05 2.62 11.29
CA ASN A 147 4.70 1.24 10.97
C ASN A 147 4.26 1.13 9.50
N ALA A 148 4.19 -0.09 8.97
CA ALA A 148 3.78 -0.32 7.59
C ALA A 148 2.35 0.13 7.24
N ASP A 149 1.49 0.29 8.24
CA ASP A 149 0.14 0.85 8.12
C ASP A 149 0.11 2.38 8.37
N GLY A 150 1.27 3.02 8.50
CA GLY A 150 1.43 4.44 8.81
C GLY A 150 1.17 4.84 10.26
N SER A 151 0.78 3.90 11.12
CA SER A 151 0.61 4.14 12.55
C SER A 151 1.96 4.30 13.26
N GLY A 152 1.93 4.69 14.54
CA GLY A 152 3.15 4.71 15.36
C GLY A 152 4.21 5.72 14.90
N LEU A 153 3.78 6.84 14.32
CA LEU A 153 4.64 7.86 13.74
C LEU A 153 5.70 8.40 14.74
N VAL A 154 6.96 8.31 14.36
CA VAL A 154 8.14 8.79 15.10
C VAL A 154 8.88 9.83 14.27
N VAL A 155 9.19 10.99 14.86
CA VAL A 155 10.13 11.95 14.26
C VAL A 155 11.55 11.43 14.49
N LEU A 156 12.27 11.18 13.40
CA LEU A 156 13.63 10.65 13.44
C LEU A 156 14.69 11.75 13.37
N GLY A 157 14.44 12.80 12.58
CA GLY A 157 15.36 13.92 12.40
C GLY A 157 14.63 15.18 11.95
N ARG A 158 15.13 16.35 12.37
CA ARG A 158 14.60 17.65 11.95
C ARG A 158 15.53 18.26 10.91
N SER A 159 14.94 18.87 9.88
CA SER A 159 15.64 19.30 8.67
C SER A 159 16.49 18.14 8.14
N ALA A 160 15.85 17.08 7.67
CA ALA A 160 16.52 15.84 7.24
C ALA A 160 15.84 15.19 6.03
N LEU A 161 16.59 14.50 5.17
CA LEU A 161 16.10 13.82 3.97
C LEU A 161 16.98 12.61 3.56
N ALA A 162 16.59 11.93 2.47
CA ALA A 162 17.27 10.75 1.91
C ALA A 162 17.57 9.64 2.94
N PRO A 163 16.54 9.06 3.60
CA PRO A 163 16.74 8.01 4.57
C PRO A 163 17.19 6.68 3.92
N THR A 164 18.04 5.94 4.62
CA THR A 164 18.43 4.57 4.28
C THR A 164 18.47 3.71 5.54
N TRP A 165 17.84 2.55 5.49
CA TRP A 165 17.77 1.62 6.62
C TRP A 165 19.06 0.81 6.76
N SER A 166 19.44 0.53 8.00
CA SER A 166 20.37 -0.56 8.28
C SER A 166 19.75 -1.89 7.84
N PRO A 167 20.55 -2.89 7.43
CA PRO A 167 20.03 -4.18 6.95
C PRO A 167 19.20 -4.96 7.97
N ASP A 168 19.42 -4.69 9.27
CA ASP A 168 18.62 -5.26 10.36
C ASP A 168 17.35 -4.47 10.70
N GLY A 169 17.10 -3.35 10.01
CA GLY A 169 15.91 -2.51 10.20
C GLY A 169 15.85 -1.80 11.55
N THR A 170 16.98 -1.65 12.26
CA THR A 170 17.02 -1.04 13.60
C THR A 170 17.41 0.43 13.60
N SER A 171 18.27 0.84 12.67
CA SER A 171 18.78 2.20 12.56
C SER A 171 18.55 2.76 11.17
N VAL A 172 18.56 4.09 11.04
CA VAL A 172 18.41 4.79 9.78
C VAL A 172 19.53 5.81 9.65
N ALA A 173 20.25 5.80 8.53
CA ALA A 173 21.15 6.89 8.16
C ALA A 173 20.42 7.86 7.22
N PHE A 174 20.72 9.15 7.34
CA PHE A 174 20.03 10.19 6.59
C PHE A 174 20.90 11.44 6.47
N GLN A 175 20.57 12.28 5.50
CA GLN A 175 21.17 13.60 5.33
C GLN A 175 20.47 14.60 6.25
N GLY A 176 21.23 15.39 7.03
CA GLY A 176 20.67 16.44 7.88
C GLY A 176 21.26 17.81 7.60
N PHE A 177 20.43 18.85 7.75
CA PHE A 177 20.79 20.24 7.56
C PHE A 177 21.20 20.84 8.91
N ARG A 178 22.49 21.12 9.07
CA ARG A 178 23.03 21.66 10.33
C ARG A 178 23.36 23.16 10.23
N ARG A 179 23.70 23.67 9.03
CA ARG A 179 23.77 25.11 8.70
C ARG A 179 23.09 25.36 7.36
N GLU A 180 22.89 26.64 7.01
CA GLU A 180 22.16 27.07 5.80
C GLU A 180 22.68 26.46 4.48
N THR A 181 23.92 25.94 4.44
CA THR A 181 24.54 25.44 3.21
C THR A 181 25.36 24.15 3.35
N ASP A 182 25.43 23.53 4.54
CA ASP A 182 26.16 22.27 4.75
C ASP A 182 25.24 21.11 5.16
N HIS A 183 25.53 19.93 4.58
CA HIS A 183 24.86 18.67 4.88
C HIS A 183 25.83 17.74 5.59
N ASP A 184 25.38 17.14 6.69
CA ASP A 184 26.09 16.04 7.35
C ASP A 184 25.28 14.74 7.17
N ILE A 185 25.95 13.59 7.22
CA ILE A 185 25.27 12.31 7.41
C ILE A 185 25.04 12.08 8.90
N LEU A 186 23.79 11.80 9.28
CA LEU A 186 23.41 11.42 10.62
C LEU A 186 22.95 9.96 10.63
N VAL A 187 23.01 9.36 11.82
CA VAL A 187 22.40 8.06 12.12
C VAL A 187 21.57 8.20 13.37
N ALA A 188 20.37 7.64 13.36
CA ALA A 188 19.52 7.50 14.53
C ALA A 188 18.89 6.11 14.57
N GLU A 189 18.49 5.67 15.76
CA GLU A 189 17.69 4.46 15.93
C GLU A 189 16.26 4.72 15.46
N ARG A 190 15.57 3.69 14.95
CA ARG A 190 14.21 3.82 14.40
C ARG A 190 13.18 4.40 15.37
N ASP A 191 13.44 4.31 16.68
CA ASP A 191 12.59 4.88 17.74
C ASP A 191 12.86 6.38 18.00
N GLY A 192 13.70 7.01 17.19
CA GLY A 192 14.10 8.41 17.29
C GLY A 192 15.22 8.67 18.30
N SER A 193 15.70 7.63 18.99
CA SER A 193 16.80 7.77 19.94
C SER A 193 18.17 7.71 19.26
N GLY A 194 19.21 8.10 19.99
CA GLY A 194 20.59 7.88 19.56
C GLY A 194 21.07 8.72 18.37
N GLU A 195 20.31 9.76 17.95
CA GLU A 195 20.72 10.64 16.85
C GLU A 195 22.14 11.19 17.07
N ARG A 196 22.99 10.99 16.08
CA ARG A 196 24.34 11.56 16.04
C ARG A 196 24.81 11.81 14.63
N VAL A 197 25.71 12.77 14.49
CA VAL A 197 26.51 12.95 13.27
C VAL A 197 27.42 11.74 13.10
N LEU A 198 27.40 11.14 11.92
CA LEU A 198 28.21 9.97 11.57
C LEU A 198 29.68 10.37 11.38
N VAL A 199 29.92 11.42 10.58
CA VAL A 199 31.22 12.03 10.32
C VAL A 199 31.02 13.53 10.30
N ALA A 200 31.83 14.26 11.06
CA ALA A 200 31.86 15.72 10.97
C ALA A 200 32.78 16.13 9.82
N SER A 201 32.22 16.70 8.75
CA SER A 201 32.95 17.09 7.55
C SER A 201 32.92 18.62 7.36
N PRO A 202 34.01 19.24 6.85
CA PRO A 202 33.94 20.61 6.35
C PRO A 202 33.32 20.70 4.94
N LEU A 203 33.04 19.53 4.33
CA LEU A 203 32.37 19.38 3.05
C LEU A 203 30.88 19.08 3.30
N SER A 204 30.10 19.07 2.22
CA SER A 204 28.72 18.63 2.22
C SER A 204 28.67 17.14 1.92
N ASP A 205 28.14 16.36 2.85
CA ASP A 205 27.98 14.92 2.72
C ASP A 205 26.49 14.58 2.45
N THR A 206 26.22 13.82 1.39
CA THR A 206 24.86 13.57 0.88
C THR A 206 24.67 12.11 0.45
N THR A 207 23.41 11.73 0.19
CA THR A 207 23.00 10.43 -0.38
C THR A 207 23.62 9.19 0.31
N PRO A 208 23.44 9.03 1.65
CA PRO A 208 23.98 7.88 2.35
C PRO A 208 23.29 6.58 1.92
N ARG A 209 24.05 5.48 1.84
CA ARG A 209 23.56 4.13 1.53
C ARG A 209 24.26 3.08 2.38
N TRP A 210 23.49 2.36 3.20
CA TRP A 210 23.99 1.24 3.99
C TRP A 210 24.41 0.07 3.09
N SER A 211 25.52 -0.58 3.44
CA SER A 211 25.90 -1.85 2.83
C SER A 211 24.93 -2.95 3.27
N PRO A 212 24.59 -3.93 2.42
CA PRO A 212 23.72 -5.06 2.80
C PRO A 212 24.27 -5.89 3.97
N THR A 213 25.58 -5.82 4.21
CA THR A 213 26.26 -6.48 5.34
C THR A 213 26.15 -5.71 6.66
N GLY A 214 25.79 -4.43 6.62
CA GLY A 214 25.73 -3.56 7.80
C GLY A 214 27.09 -3.02 8.25
N GLU A 215 28.17 -3.34 7.55
CA GLU A 215 29.53 -2.99 7.96
C GLU A 215 29.94 -1.57 7.56
N LEU A 216 29.33 -1.02 6.50
CA LEU A 216 29.71 0.25 5.90
C LEU A 216 28.50 1.07 5.47
N ILE A 217 28.68 2.38 5.41
CA ILE A 217 27.77 3.35 4.81
C ILE A 217 28.57 4.07 3.73
N ALA A 218 28.11 3.99 2.48
CA ALA A 218 28.65 4.78 1.37
C ALA A 218 27.91 6.11 1.27
N PHE A 219 28.59 7.18 0.84
CA PHE A 219 27.98 8.49 0.67
C PHE A 219 28.80 9.35 -0.29
N THR A 220 28.17 10.39 -0.84
CA THR A 220 28.83 11.40 -1.67
C THR A 220 29.35 12.52 -0.76
N SER A 221 30.58 12.98 -0.96
CA SER A 221 31.11 14.18 -0.30
C SER A 221 31.61 15.17 -1.34
N HIS A 222 31.17 16.43 -1.22
CA HIS A 222 31.49 17.48 -2.18
C HIS A 222 31.59 18.86 -1.51
N PRO A 223 32.29 19.84 -2.10
CA PRO A 223 32.30 21.21 -1.59
C PRO A 223 30.89 21.83 -1.54
N VAL A 224 30.69 22.76 -0.60
CA VAL A 224 29.47 23.57 -0.54
C VAL A 224 29.41 24.49 -1.77
N LEU A 225 28.31 24.39 -2.53
CA LEU A 225 28.12 24.92 -3.90
C LEU A 225 28.42 26.42 -4.10
N ASP A 226 28.40 27.22 -3.03
CA ASP A 226 28.69 28.66 -3.09
C ASP A 226 30.18 29.02 -3.05
N ARG A 227 31.09 28.03 -2.89
CA ARG A 227 32.50 28.29 -2.55
C ARG A 227 33.59 27.65 -3.42
N ASP A 228 33.33 26.61 -4.21
CA ASP A 228 34.38 26.02 -5.07
C ASP A 228 33.80 25.21 -6.26
N PRO A 229 34.34 25.33 -7.49
CA PRO A 229 34.18 24.31 -8.51
C PRO A 229 35.10 23.13 -8.18
N GLY A 230 34.75 22.38 -7.13
CA GLY A 230 35.49 21.18 -6.74
C GLY A 230 34.77 19.90 -7.12
N ASP A 231 35.52 18.81 -7.04
CA ASP A 231 35.07 17.46 -7.39
C ASP A 231 34.16 16.89 -6.29
N ALA A 232 33.25 15.99 -6.67
CA ALA A 232 32.49 15.16 -5.74
C ALA A 232 33.05 13.75 -5.77
N ASP A 233 33.15 13.11 -4.60
CA ASP A 233 33.68 11.76 -4.49
C ASP A 233 32.83 10.85 -3.63
N ILE A 234 32.98 9.54 -3.88
CA ILE A 234 32.37 8.50 -3.06
C ILE A 234 33.28 8.18 -1.88
N PHE A 235 32.68 8.17 -0.70
CA PHE A 235 33.31 7.77 0.56
C PHE A 235 32.58 6.59 1.18
N VAL A 236 33.28 5.83 2.01
CA VAL A 236 32.70 4.83 2.91
C VAL A 236 33.16 5.05 4.34
N VAL A 237 32.29 4.74 5.29
CA VAL A 237 32.58 4.81 6.73
C VAL A 237 31.85 3.69 7.47
N ARG A 238 32.36 3.26 8.62
CA ARG A 238 31.60 2.34 9.48
C ARG A 238 30.44 3.08 10.16
N PRO A 239 29.35 2.38 10.53
CA PRO A 239 28.24 2.99 11.26
C PRO A 239 28.66 3.70 12.57
N ASP A 240 29.74 3.28 13.22
CA ASP A 240 30.29 3.92 14.42
C ASP A 240 31.08 5.21 14.15
N GLY A 241 31.19 5.64 12.89
CA GLY A 241 31.93 6.83 12.44
C GLY A 241 33.43 6.60 12.22
N THR A 242 33.93 5.38 12.43
CA THR A 242 35.35 5.05 12.21
C THR A 242 35.63 4.56 10.80
N GLY A 243 36.91 4.60 10.40
CA GLY A 243 37.34 3.99 9.14
C GLY A 243 36.91 4.73 7.87
N LEU A 244 36.65 6.03 7.96
CA LEU A 244 36.36 6.89 6.81
C LEU A 244 37.43 6.72 5.73
N THR A 245 37.00 6.35 4.53
CA THR A 245 37.87 6.08 3.38
C THR A 245 37.25 6.70 2.13
N ARG A 246 38.04 7.48 1.38
CA ARG A 246 37.68 7.98 0.05
C ARG A 246 37.91 6.87 -0.98
N LEU A 247 36.90 6.53 -1.77
CA LEU A 247 36.96 5.46 -2.78
C LEU A 247 37.27 5.98 -4.18
N THR A 248 36.76 7.15 -4.54
CA THR A 248 37.01 7.77 -5.85
C THR A 248 37.86 9.03 -5.72
N GLY A 249 38.46 9.48 -6.82
CA GLY A 249 39.37 10.61 -6.83
C GLY A 249 39.55 11.23 -8.20
N SER A 250 38.57 11.00 -9.08
CA SER A 250 38.63 11.43 -10.47
C SER A 250 38.15 12.87 -10.58
N PRO A 251 38.66 13.66 -11.54
CA PRO A 251 38.12 15.00 -11.80
C PRO A 251 36.65 14.88 -12.22
N GLY A 252 35.79 15.76 -11.70
CA GLY A 252 34.35 15.73 -11.96
C GLY A 252 33.53 15.31 -10.74
N TRP A 253 32.33 14.81 -10.98
CA TRP A 253 31.38 14.44 -9.93
C TRP A 253 31.15 12.94 -9.92
N ASP A 254 31.63 12.26 -8.88
CA ASP A 254 31.25 10.88 -8.57
C ASP A 254 30.21 10.90 -7.44
N PHE A 255 28.98 10.40 -7.69
CA PHE A 255 27.85 10.52 -6.76
C PHE A 255 26.86 9.34 -6.85
N GLU A 256 25.88 9.33 -5.95
CA GLU A 256 24.81 8.31 -5.84
C GLU A 256 25.34 6.86 -5.77
N PRO A 257 26.14 6.51 -4.74
CA PRO A 257 26.69 5.17 -4.63
C PRO A 257 25.61 4.15 -4.26
N VAL A 258 25.48 3.06 -5.00
CA VAL A 258 24.55 1.96 -4.72
C VAL A 258 25.29 0.62 -4.60
N TRP A 259 25.08 -0.06 -3.46
CA TRP A 259 25.70 -1.35 -3.18
C TRP A 259 25.08 -2.47 -4.01
N SER A 260 25.91 -3.40 -4.49
CA SER A 260 25.40 -4.69 -4.97
C SER A 260 24.77 -5.48 -3.81
N PRO A 261 23.79 -6.38 -4.05
CA PRO A 261 23.07 -7.09 -2.99
C PRO A 261 23.95 -7.94 -2.07
N ASP A 262 25.08 -8.43 -2.59
CA ASP A 262 26.08 -9.20 -1.84
C ASP A 262 27.09 -8.31 -1.07
N GLY A 263 27.00 -6.98 -1.21
CA GLY A 263 27.89 -5.99 -0.61
C GLY A 263 29.31 -5.99 -1.19
N SER A 264 29.60 -6.74 -2.25
CA SER A 264 30.96 -6.88 -2.79
C SER A 264 31.38 -5.73 -3.72
N ARG A 265 30.40 -5.03 -4.29
CA ARG A 265 30.59 -3.96 -5.29
C ARG A 265 29.73 -2.73 -4.97
N ILE A 266 30.15 -1.60 -5.52
CA ILE A 266 29.42 -0.33 -5.50
C ILE A 266 29.31 0.15 -6.94
N ALA A 267 28.09 0.37 -7.42
CA ALA A 267 27.85 1.16 -8.63
C ALA A 267 27.64 2.63 -8.25
N TYR A 268 27.98 3.55 -9.13
CA TYR A 268 27.86 4.99 -8.89
C TYR A 268 27.78 5.73 -10.24
N LEU A 269 27.29 6.96 -10.20
CA LEU A 269 27.30 7.86 -11.36
C LEU A 269 28.60 8.67 -11.35
N SER A 270 29.24 8.78 -12.51
CA SER A 270 30.40 9.65 -12.72
C SER A 270 30.08 10.63 -13.84
N GLU A 271 30.19 11.92 -13.54
CA GLU A 271 29.95 13.01 -14.48
C GLU A 271 31.25 13.79 -14.74
N GLN A 272 31.72 13.72 -15.97
CA GLN A 272 32.94 14.39 -16.42
C GLN A 272 32.66 15.15 -17.71
N TRP A 273 32.87 16.47 -17.71
CA TRP A 273 32.65 17.34 -18.88
C TRP A 273 31.26 17.19 -19.51
N ASP A 274 30.21 17.17 -18.67
CA ASP A 274 28.81 16.98 -19.06
C ASP A 274 28.52 15.59 -19.69
N GLU A 275 29.39 14.60 -19.45
CA GLU A 275 29.14 13.19 -19.77
C GLU A 275 28.95 12.41 -18.48
N ARG A 276 27.70 11.97 -18.24
CA ARG A 276 27.30 11.21 -17.06
C ARG A 276 27.06 9.76 -17.42
N GLU A 277 27.77 8.87 -16.72
CA GLU A 277 27.76 7.44 -16.98
C GLU A 277 27.83 6.62 -15.69
N ALA A 278 27.37 5.37 -15.75
CA ALA A 278 27.41 4.47 -14.63
C ALA A 278 28.76 3.76 -14.58
N TYR A 279 29.32 3.67 -13.39
CA TYR A 279 30.53 2.93 -13.09
C TYR A 279 30.26 1.91 -12.00
N VAL A 280 31.12 0.91 -11.90
CA VAL A 280 31.15 0.00 -10.76
C VAL A 280 32.58 -0.25 -10.32
N MET A 281 32.74 -0.44 -9.02
CA MET A 281 33.98 -0.79 -8.36
C MET A 281 33.74 -1.86 -7.30
N ASN A 282 34.81 -2.49 -6.83
CA ASN A 282 34.75 -3.30 -5.63
C ASN A 282 34.49 -2.40 -4.41
N ALA A 283 33.96 -2.98 -3.33
CA ALA A 283 33.69 -2.27 -2.07
C ALA A 283 34.90 -1.52 -1.46
N ASP A 284 36.12 -1.91 -1.82
CA ASP A 284 37.37 -1.27 -1.39
C ASP A 284 37.87 -0.16 -2.34
N GLY A 285 37.10 0.17 -3.38
CA GLY A 285 37.42 1.16 -4.40
C GLY A 285 38.28 0.63 -5.56
N SER A 286 38.73 -0.62 -5.51
CA SER A 286 39.52 -1.21 -6.60
C SER A 286 38.64 -1.68 -7.77
N GLY A 287 39.24 -1.95 -8.92
CA GLY A 287 38.54 -2.58 -10.05
C GLY A 287 37.48 -1.71 -10.72
N VAL A 288 37.63 -0.37 -10.65
CA VAL A 288 36.75 0.60 -11.32
C VAL A 288 36.60 0.27 -12.80
N ARG A 289 35.36 0.26 -13.27
CA ARG A 289 35.01 0.12 -14.69
C ARG A 289 33.72 0.86 -15.02
N ARG A 290 33.69 1.45 -16.22
CA ARG A 290 32.46 2.00 -16.82
C ARG A 290 31.52 0.86 -17.19
N LEU A 291 30.23 1.03 -16.92
CA LEU A 291 29.18 0.07 -17.22
C LEU A 291 28.40 0.44 -18.47
N THR A 292 28.13 1.73 -18.64
CA THR A 292 27.22 2.23 -19.67
C THR A 292 27.97 3.04 -20.72
N ASP A 293 27.42 3.05 -21.92
CA ASP A 293 27.80 3.94 -23.02
C ASP A 293 26.49 4.50 -23.59
N ALA A 294 25.87 5.40 -22.83
CA ALA A 294 24.53 5.88 -23.10
C ALA A 294 24.57 6.87 -24.29
N PRO A 295 23.69 6.74 -25.30
CA PRO A 295 23.76 7.60 -26.50
C PRO A 295 23.67 9.10 -26.22
N SER A 296 23.06 9.48 -25.10
CA SER A 296 22.86 10.86 -24.66
C SER A 296 23.88 11.36 -23.65
N ASN A 297 24.70 10.46 -23.08
CA ASN A 297 25.57 10.74 -21.95
C ASN A 297 24.83 11.34 -20.73
N ASP A 298 23.53 11.06 -20.59
CA ASP A 298 22.70 11.60 -19.51
C ASP A 298 21.83 10.47 -18.95
N ILE A 299 22.25 9.96 -17.80
CA ILE A 299 21.62 8.84 -17.09
C ILE A 299 21.36 9.19 -15.62
N ALA A 300 20.43 8.48 -14.99
CA ALA A 300 20.12 8.68 -13.57
C ALA A 300 19.59 7.39 -12.92
N GLU A 301 19.54 7.39 -11.58
CA GLU A 301 18.88 6.39 -10.74
C GLU A 301 19.27 4.94 -11.04
N LEU A 302 20.29 4.44 -10.33
CA LEU A 302 20.76 3.06 -10.48
C LEU A 302 20.04 2.11 -9.51
N SER A 303 19.49 1.01 -10.03
CA SER A 303 18.93 -0.08 -9.22
C SER A 303 19.53 -1.43 -9.60
N TRP A 304 20.15 -2.10 -8.63
CA TRP A 304 20.66 -3.47 -8.80
C TRP A 304 19.53 -4.50 -8.82
N SER A 305 19.66 -5.53 -9.65
CA SER A 305 18.85 -6.74 -9.50
C SER A 305 19.25 -7.49 -8.22
N PRO A 306 18.34 -8.21 -7.53
CA PRO A 306 18.62 -8.88 -6.25
C PRO A 306 19.69 -9.98 -6.34
N ASP A 307 19.87 -10.56 -7.52
CA ASP A 307 20.94 -11.54 -7.79
C ASP A 307 22.30 -10.89 -8.10
N GLY A 308 22.35 -9.54 -8.21
CA GLY A 308 23.55 -8.77 -8.51
C GLY A 308 24.08 -8.92 -9.94
N THR A 309 23.28 -9.44 -10.86
CA THR A 309 23.71 -9.71 -12.24
C THR A 309 23.40 -8.58 -13.22
N ARG A 310 22.42 -7.72 -12.92
CA ARG A 310 21.96 -6.63 -13.79
C ARG A 310 21.75 -5.33 -13.00
N ILE A 311 21.73 -4.21 -13.72
CA ILE A 311 21.39 -2.88 -13.19
C ILE A 311 20.36 -2.25 -14.12
N ALA A 312 19.28 -1.74 -13.55
CA ALA A 312 18.31 -0.88 -14.22
C ALA A 312 18.68 0.59 -13.98
N PHE A 313 18.49 1.43 -14.99
CA PHE A 313 18.83 2.85 -14.94
C PHE A 313 18.02 3.66 -15.94
N GLN A 314 17.89 4.96 -15.69
CA GLN A 314 17.23 5.90 -16.59
C GLN A 314 18.21 6.45 -17.62
N VAL A 315 17.73 6.72 -18.84
CA VAL A 315 18.50 7.37 -19.90
C VAL A 315 17.63 8.45 -20.54
N PHE A 316 18.14 9.68 -20.64
CA PHE A 316 17.43 10.74 -21.36
C PHE A 316 17.67 10.59 -22.86
N SER A 317 16.62 10.38 -23.66
CA SER A 317 16.74 10.21 -25.13
C SER A 317 16.95 11.53 -25.89
N GLY A 318 16.91 12.67 -25.19
CA GLY A 318 16.84 14.01 -25.76
C GLY A 318 15.42 14.57 -25.82
N THR A 319 14.40 13.71 -25.71
CA THR A 319 12.98 14.10 -25.73
C THR A 319 12.17 13.54 -24.57
N SER A 320 12.56 12.38 -24.03
CA SER A 320 11.91 11.70 -22.92
C SER A 320 12.94 10.93 -22.09
N TRP A 321 12.59 10.58 -20.86
CA TRP A 321 13.31 9.58 -20.07
C TRP A 321 12.83 8.16 -20.40
N ASP A 322 13.78 7.25 -20.64
CA ASP A 322 13.53 5.84 -20.92
C ASP A 322 14.27 4.98 -19.88
N ILE A 323 13.87 3.71 -19.71
CA ILE A 323 14.53 2.77 -18.78
C ILE A 323 15.34 1.75 -19.55
N TYR A 324 16.59 1.59 -19.13
CA TYR A 324 17.56 0.67 -19.71
C TYR A 324 18.01 -0.38 -18.68
N LEU A 325 18.52 -1.50 -19.21
CA LEU A 325 19.22 -2.53 -18.46
C LEU A 325 20.64 -2.65 -18.95
N VAL A 326 21.56 -2.97 -18.03
CA VAL A 326 22.93 -3.37 -18.35
C VAL A 326 23.34 -4.52 -17.45
N SER A 327 24.09 -5.47 -17.99
CA SER A 327 24.68 -6.53 -17.18
C SER A 327 25.71 -5.93 -16.25
N ALA A 328 25.82 -6.50 -15.05
CA ALA A 328 26.71 -5.99 -14.04
C ALA A 328 28.14 -5.94 -14.54
N ASP A 329 28.57 -6.76 -15.50
CA ASP A 329 29.91 -6.77 -16.12
C ASP A 329 30.13 -5.68 -17.21
N GLY A 330 29.12 -4.85 -17.47
CA GLY A 330 29.14 -3.76 -18.47
C GLY A 330 28.76 -4.23 -19.88
N THR A 331 28.33 -5.48 -20.03
CA THR A 331 27.84 -6.01 -21.31
C THR A 331 26.32 -5.88 -21.41
N GLU A 332 25.77 -6.21 -22.58
CA GLU A 332 24.33 -6.37 -22.80
C GLU A 332 23.47 -5.15 -22.39
N GLN A 333 23.99 -3.94 -22.62
CA GLN A 333 23.19 -2.73 -22.47
C GLN A 333 22.05 -2.71 -23.49
N VAL A 334 20.80 -2.69 -23.02
CA VAL A 334 19.60 -2.71 -23.87
C VAL A 334 18.52 -1.77 -23.30
N PRO A 335 17.72 -1.13 -24.18
CA PRO A 335 16.49 -0.48 -23.73
C PRO A 335 15.52 -1.52 -23.18
N LEU A 336 14.96 -1.27 -22.00
CA LEU A 336 13.95 -2.12 -21.37
C LEU A 336 12.54 -1.58 -21.62
N VAL A 337 12.33 -0.29 -21.37
CA VAL A 337 11.10 0.44 -21.66
C VAL A 337 11.47 1.70 -22.43
N THR A 338 10.83 1.89 -23.57
CA THR A 338 10.96 3.12 -24.37
C THR A 338 9.58 3.53 -24.84
N SER A 339 9.12 4.70 -24.45
CA SER A 339 7.84 5.21 -24.91
C SER A 339 7.82 6.74 -25.05
N PRO A 340 6.74 7.34 -25.55
CA PRO A 340 6.60 8.80 -25.58
C PRO A 340 6.40 9.44 -24.18
N LEU A 341 6.26 8.63 -23.13
CA LEU A 341 6.18 9.08 -21.74
C LEU A 341 7.61 9.28 -21.17
N ASP A 342 7.72 10.04 -20.09
CA ASP A 342 8.91 10.10 -19.25
C ASP A 342 8.85 8.95 -18.24
N GLU A 343 9.66 7.90 -18.46
CA GLU A 343 9.83 6.78 -17.55
C GLU A 343 10.99 7.01 -16.57
N VAL A 344 10.69 7.01 -15.27
CA VAL A 344 11.61 7.37 -14.19
C VAL A 344 11.52 6.41 -12.99
N ASP A 345 12.45 6.54 -12.07
CA ASP A 345 12.60 5.84 -10.78
C ASP A 345 12.54 4.30 -10.86
N PRO A 346 13.39 3.64 -11.69
CA PRO A 346 13.38 2.20 -11.79
C PRO A 346 13.83 1.55 -10.47
N THR A 347 13.04 0.60 -9.97
CA THR A 347 13.36 -0.18 -8.77
C THR A 347 13.08 -1.66 -9.01
N TRP A 348 14.06 -2.51 -8.68
CA TRP A 348 13.91 -3.96 -8.85
C TRP A 348 13.00 -4.55 -7.78
N SER A 349 12.17 -5.52 -8.17
CA SER A 349 11.46 -6.36 -7.22
C SER A 349 12.45 -7.15 -6.37
N PRO A 350 12.24 -7.32 -5.05
CA PRO A 350 12.99 -8.22 -4.18
C PRO A 350 13.23 -9.64 -4.70
N ASP A 351 12.29 -10.23 -5.43
CA ASP A 351 12.48 -11.56 -6.02
C ASP A 351 13.24 -11.55 -7.36
N GLY A 352 13.47 -10.37 -7.94
CA GLY A 352 14.19 -10.14 -9.19
C GLY A 352 13.39 -10.46 -10.46
N THR A 353 12.07 -10.64 -10.38
CA THR A 353 11.22 -10.96 -11.54
C THR A 353 10.65 -9.73 -12.25
N LEU A 354 10.63 -8.56 -11.61
CA LEU A 354 10.03 -7.33 -12.11
C LEU A 354 10.95 -6.11 -11.87
N VAL A 355 10.75 -5.07 -12.68
CA VAL A 355 11.22 -3.71 -12.41
C VAL A 355 10.00 -2.80 -12.34
N ALA A 356 9.82 -2.12 -11.22
CA ALA A 356 8.81 -1.08 -11.08
C ALA A 356 9.37 0.28 -11.49
N TYR A 357 8.53 1.16 -12.00
CA TYR A 357 8.90 2.51 -12.43
C TYR A 357 7.69 3.43 -12.49
N SER A 358 7.94 4.73 -12.53
CA SER A 358 6.91 5.76 -12.70
C SER A 358 6.91 6.28 -14.13
N ALA A 359 5.75 6.57 -14.72
CA ALA A 359 5.68 7.17 -16.06
C ALA A 359 4.61 8.25 -16.20
N ALA A 360 4.92 9.34 -16.92
CA ALA A 360 3.98 10.44 -17.23
C ALA A 360 4.17 11.00 -18.65
N GLY A 361 3.16 11.67 -19.22
CA GLY A 361 3.31 12.33 -20.53
C GLY A 361 4.35 13.47 -20.50
N SER A 362 5.23 13.53 -21.51
CA SER A 362 6.34 14.48 -21.58
C SER A 362 5.90 15.96 -21.45
N VAL A 363 6.46 16.67 -20.46
CA VAL A 363 6.18 18.10 -20.22
C VAL A 363 7.17 18.96 -21.01
N GLN A 364 6.96 19.09 -22.32
CA GLN A 364 7.74 20.04 -23.11
C GLN A 364 7.04 21.42 -23.13
N SER A 365 7.25 22.25 -22.10
CA SER A 365 7.28 23.74 -22.15
C SER A 365 6.92 24.39 -20.80
N CYS A 366 7.91 25.05 -20.20
CA CYS A 366 7.84 26.00 -19.08
C CYS A 366 6.46 26.63 -18.79
N ARG A 367 5.88 26.25 -17.65
CA ARG A 367 5.60 27.13 -16.51
C ARG A 367 5.42 26.22 -15.30
N CYS A 368 5.93 26.67 -14.16
CA CYS A 368 5.70 26.10 -12.84
C CYS A 368 4.25 25.58 -12.78
N ASP A 369 4.10 24.34 -12.29
CA ASP A 369 2.89 23.52 -12.09
C ASP A 369 3.11 22.17 -12.81
N ASN A 370 3.69 21.19 -12.09
CA ASN A 370 3.85 19.80 -12.54
C ASN A 370 2.46 19.17 -12.82
N ALA A 371 1.91 19.38 -14.01
CA ALA A 371 0.57 18.95 -14.42
C ALA A 371 0.57 17.64 -15.24
N GLY A 372 1.56 16.76 -15.03
CA GLY A 372 1.55 15.37 -15.47
C GLY A 372 1.44 14.46 -14.24
N THR A 373 0.38 13.67 -14.14
CA THR A 373 0.25 12.65 -13.10
C THR A 373 1.12 11.46 -13.51
N PHE A 374 2.23 11.21 -12.79
CA PHE A 374 2.93 9.94 -12.97
C PHE A 374 2.06 8.82 -12.43
N ASP A 375 2.16 7.64 -13.04
CA ASP A 375 1.58 6.40 -12.54
C ASP A 375 2.65 5.35 -12.34
N VAL A 376 2.37 4.38 -11.47
CA VAL A 376 3.26 3.25 -11.19
C VAL A 376 3.01 2.16 -12.22
N TYR A 377 4.10 1.66 -12.80
CA TYR A 377 4.14 0.56 -13.74
C TYR A 377 5.09 -0.53 -13.22
N VAL A 378 4.89 -1.75 -13.69
CA VAL A 378 5.85 -2.83 -13.59
C VAL A 378 6.14 -3.40 -14.96
N VAL A 379 7.39 -3.78 -15.20
CA VAL A 379 7.83 -4.45 -16.43
C VAL A 379 8.56 -5.74 -16.09
N THR A 380 8.32 -6.79 -16.86
CA THR A 380 9.12 -8.02 -16.81
C THR A 380 10.40 -7.84 -17.64
N PRO A 381 11.61 -7.90 -17.04
CA PRO A 381 12.88 -7.62 -17.71
C PRO A 381 13.16 -8.44 -18.98
N ASP A 382 12.73 -9.70 -18.99
CA ASP A 382 13.10 -10.64 -20.06
C ASP A 382 12.12 -10.62 -21.25
N THR A 383 10.88 -10.14 -21.04
CA THR A 383 9.83 -10.07 -22.06
C THR A 383 9.44 -8.66 -22.44
N SER A 384 9.91 -7.65 -21.68
CA SER A 384 9.46 -6.25 -21.74
C SER A 384 7.93 -6.10 -21.64
N SER A 385 7.27 -7.05 -20.96
CA SER A 385 5.82 -6.99 -20.74
C SER A 385 5.53 -6.00 -19.62
N THR A 386 4.82 -4.92 -19.95
CA THR A 386 4.49 -3.84 -19.01
C THR A 386 3.06 -3.93 -18.52
N THR A 387 2.84 -3.67 -17.24
CA THR A 387 1.53 -3.51 -16.60
C THR A 387 1.49 -2.17 -15.86
N ARG A 388 0.45 -1.38 -16.08
CA ARG A 388 0.17 -0.17 -15.28
C ARG A 388 -0.59 -0.58 -14.02
N LEU A 389 -0.11 -0.16 -12.85
CA LEU A 389 -0.71 -0.49 -11.56
C LEU A 389 -1.60 0.62 -11.00
N THR A 390 -1.37 1.88 -11.36
CA THR A 390 -2.20 3.01 -10.89
C THR A 390 -2.76 3.83 -12.06
N VAL A 391 -3.86 4.52 -11.83
CA VAL A 391 -4.45 5.46 -12.78
C VAL A 391 -4.67 6.80 -12.10
N ASP A 392 -4.03 7.85 -12.63
CA ASP A 392 -4.13 9.23 -12.14
C ASP A 392 -3.78 9.37 -10.65
N ALA A 393 -2.89 8.51 -10.13
CA ALA A 393 -2.48 8.53 -8.72
C ALA A 393 -1.61 9.75 -8.36
N GLY A 394 -1.36 10.64 -9.33
CA GLY A 394 -0.65 11.89 -9.11
C GLY A 394 0.73 11.66 -8.50
N VAL A 395 1.42 10.59 -8.91
CA VAL A 395 2.70 10.24 -8.33
C VAL A 395 3.65 11.41 -8.54
N LEU A 396 4.19 11.93 -7.45
CA LEU A 396 5.30 12.85 -7.53
C LEU A 396 6.55 12.01 -7.64
N GLY A 397 7.20 12.00 -8.81
CA GLY A 397 8.54 11.40 -8.95
C GLY A 397 9.44 11.79 -7.78
N GLY A 398 10.30 10.88 -7.34
CA GLY A 398 11.04 11.03 -6.08
C GLY A 398 11.11 9.76 -5.23
N GLY A 399 11.08 8.58 -5.85
CA GLY A 399 11.43 7.32 -5.21
C GLY A 399 10.26 6.37 -5.01
N LEU A 400 10.25 5.30 -5.82
CA LEU A 400 9.48 4.09 -5.54
C LEU A 400 10.24 3.20 -4.56
N SER A 401 9.54 2.68 -3.57
CA SER A 401 10.11 1.71 -2.63
C SER A 401 9.33 0.42 -2.62
N TRP A 402 10.03 -0.70 -2.77
CA TRP A 402 9.41 -2.01 -2.86
C TRP A 402 9.47 -2.78 -1.56
N ARG A 403 8.33 -3.36 -1.15
CA ARG A 403 8.24 -4.18 0.05
C ARG A 403 8.63 -5.63 -0.26
N SER A 404 9.60 -6.17 0.49
CA SER A 404 10.15 -7.54 0.33
C SER A 404 9.24 -8.65 0.88
N THR A 405 8.30 -8.27 1.74
CA THR A 405 7.25 -9.12 2.30
C THR A 405 5.93 -8.78 1.63
N PRO A 406 4.97 -9.71 1.55
CA PRO A 406 3.69 -9.40 0.94
C PRO A 406 3.12 -8.23 1.73
N PHE A 407 2.47 -7.30 1.04
CA PHE A 407 1.53 -6.45 1.74
C PHE A 407 0.33 -7.34 2.09
N ILE A 408 0.52 -8.22 3.09
CA ILE A 408 -0.54 -8.45 4.03
C ILE A 408 -0.69 -7.04 4.59
N ALA A 409 -1.84 -6.40 4.38
CA ALA A 409 -2.27 -5.39 5.33
C ALA A 409 -2.10 -6.11 6.67
N GLU A 410 -0.98 -5.85 7.37
CA GLU A 410 -0.83 -6.31 8.74
C GLU A 410 -2.10 -5.78 9.34
N ALA A 411 -2.92 -6.74 9.73
CA ALA A 411 -4.34 -6.58 9.90
C ALA A 411 -4.58 -5.65 11.08
N THR A 412 -4.15 -4.40 11.04
CA THR A 412 -3.58 -3.71 12.21
C THR A 412 -2.86 -4.75 13.12
N SER A 413 -2.80 -4.60 14.44
CA SER A 413 -2.92 -5.86 15.23
C SER A 413 -4.25 -6.50 14.83
N PRO A 414 -4.39 -7.82 14.53
CA PRO A 414 -5.64 -8.41 14.00
C PRO A 414 -6.80 -7.66 14.63
N PRO A 415 -7.54 -6.85 13.85
CA PRO A 415 -8.18 -5.65 14.37
C PRO A 415 -8.90 -6.08 15.62
N ARG A 416 -8.41 -5.59 16.78
CA ARG A 416 -8.66 -6.26 18.06
C ARG A 416 -10.08 -6.72 18.05
N THR A 417 -10.23 -8.04 18.05
CA THR A 417 -11.53 -8.65 17.95
C THR A 417 -12.42 -7.94 18.97
N PRO A 418 -13.47 -7.22 18.51
CA PRO A 418 -14.17 -6.27 19.36
C PRO A 418 -14.60 -6.98 20.64
N SER A 419 -14.24 -6.39 21.76
CA SER A 419 -14.53 -6.96 23.07
C SER A 419 -15.98 -6.73 23.48
N GLY A 420 -16.65 -5.83 22.76
CA GLY A 420 -18.07 -5.51 22.88
C GLY A 420 -18.52 -4.52 21.80
N ALA A 421 -19.82 -4.25 21.79
CA ALA A 421 -20.42 -3.20 20.98
C ALA A 421 -21.56 -2.53 21.75
N GLU A 422 -21.81 -1.25 21.46
CA GLU A 422 -22.86 -0.45 22.10
C GLU A 422 -23.68 0.29 21.04
N ILE A 423 -25.00 0.27 21.18
CA ILE A 423 -25.89 1.12 20.37
C ILE A 423 -25.73 2.56 20.85
N VAL A 424 -25.08 3.38 20.03
CA VAL A 424 -24.89 4.82 20.29
C VAL A 424 -26.20 5.56 20.07
N GLY A 425 -26.97 5.17 19.05
CA GLY A 425 -28.26 5.77 18.75
C GLY A 425 -28.91 5.21 17.50
N THR A 426 -30.19 5.53 17.33
CA THR A 426 -30.99 5.25 16.14
C THR A 426 -31.63 6.54 15.68
N PHE A 427 -31.49 6.87 14.40
CA PHE A 427 -31.89 8.15 13.85
C PHE A 427 -32.66 7.97 12.52
N GLU A 428 -33.60 8.88 12.27
CA GLU A 428 -34.45 8.85 11.08
C GLU A 428 -33.67 9.26 9.83
N VAL A 429 -33.79 8.48 8.76
CA VAL A 429 -33.16 8.73 7.46
C VAL A 429 -34.17 8.72 6.30
N GLY A 430 -35.37 8.17 6.48
CA GLY A 430 -36.52 8.35 5.57
C GLY A 430 -37.40 7.12 5.39
N ASP A 431 -38.64 7.29 4.95
CA ASP A 431 -39.67 6.23 5.02
C ASP A 431 -39.50 5.04 4.05
N ASP A 432 -38.64 5.14 3.03
CA ASP A 432 -38.46 4.09 2.00
C ASP A 432 -36.97 3.89 1.68
N VAL A 433 -36.24 3.44 2.70
CA VAL A 433 -34.80 3.17 2.66
C VAL A 433 -34.47 1.91 1.86
N ARG A 434 -33.37 1.92 1.11
CA ARG A 434 -33.03 0.87 0.15
C ARG A 434 -31.69 0.21 0.39
N SER A 435 -30.63 0.99 0.58
CA SER A 435 -29.27 0.49 0.77
C SER A 435 -28.44 1.41 1.67
N VAL A 436 -27.38 0.87 2.27
CA VAL A 436 -26.41 1.62 3.09
C VAL A 436 -24.99 1.19 2.75
N ALA A 437 -24.05 2.13 2.73
CA ALA A 437 -22.63 1.85 2.50
C ALA A 437 -21.77 2.77 3.37
N TYR A 438 -20.57 2.31 3.69
CA TYR A 438 -19.56 3.12 4.35
C TYR A 438 -18.34 3.23 3.43
N GLY A 439 -17.84 4.44 3.23
CA GLY A 439 -16.66 4.70 2.42
C GLY A 439 -16.39 6.20 2.29
N ASP A 440 -15.15 6.56 2.00
CA ASP A 440 -14.68 7.95 1.95
C ASP A 440 -15.07 8.75 3.21
N GLY A 441 -14.93 8.11 4.37
CA GLY A 441 -15.19 8.67 5.69
C GLY A 441 -16.65 9.04 5.97
N SER A 442 -17.60 8.56 5.15
CA SER A 442 -19.02 8.92 5.26
C SER A 442 -19.91 7.67 5.24
N VAL A 443 -21.10 7.79 5.84
CA VAL A 443 -22.17 6.80 5.68
C VAL A 443 -23.11 7.29 4.59
N TRP A 444 -23.38 6.43 3.62
CA TRP A 444 -24.25 6.72 2.49
C TRP A 444 -25.53 5.92 2.61
N VAL A 445 -26.69 6.55 2.41
CA VAL A 445 -28.00 5.87 2.47
C VAL A 445 -28.81 6.20 1.22
N ALA A 446 -29.29 5.19 0.53
CA ALA A 446 -30.23 5.36 -0.56
C ALA A 446 -31.67 5.33 -0.05
N VAL A 447 -32.49 6.31 -0.46
CA VAL A 447 -33.90 6.42 -0.09
C VAL A 447 -34.71 6.70 -1.35
N SER A 448 -35.71 5.88 -1.65
CA SER A 448 -36.63 6.15 -2.76
C SER A 448 -37.74 7.13 -2.38
N ASN A 449 -38.38 7.70 -3.39
CA ASN A 449 -39.50 8.61 -3.20
C ASN A 449 -40.76 7.83 -2.81
N ASN A 450 -41.27 8.09 -1.61
CA ASN A 450 -42.52 7.49 -1.09
C ASN A 450 -43.77 8.37 -1.35
N ASP A 451 -43.63 9.43 -2.16
CA ASP A 451 -44.69 10.38 -2.49
C ASP A 451 -45.41 10.05 -3.81
N GLY A 452 -45.05 8.92 -4.44
CA GLY A 452 -45.57 8.47 -5.72
C GLY A 452 -44.87 9.08 -6.93
N THR A 453 -43.81 9.88 -6.74
CA THR A 453 -42.91 10.28 -7.82
C THR A 453 -41.85 9.20 -8.07
N PHE A 454 -41.39 9.09 -9.33
CA PHE A 454 -40.30 8.19 -9.68
C PHE A 454 -38.95 8.79 -9.24
N GLY A 455 -38.02 7.94 -8.79
CA GLY A 455 -36.68 8.35 -8.37
C GLY A 455 -36.44 8.20 -6.86
N GLY A 456 -35.39 8.86 -6.38
CA GLY A 456 -34.97 8.81 -4.99
C GLY A 456 -33.95 9.89 -4.65
N ARG A 457 -33.26 9.68 -3.54
CA ARG A 457 -32.17 10.52 -3.06
C ARG A 457 -31.10 9.67 -2.39
N ILE A 458 -29.86 10.12 -2.46
CA ILE A 458 -28.74 9.58 -1.71
C ILE A 458 -28.38 10.56 -0.60
N LEU A 459 -28.36 10.08 0.64
CA LEU A 459 -27.96 10.85 1.80
C LEU A 459 -26.50 10.57 2.10
N ARG A 460 -25.72 11.63 2.34
CA ARG A 460 -24.39 11.56 2.94
C ARG A 460 -24.49 11.95 4.40
N ILE A 461 -24.05 11.09 5.30
CA ILE A 461 -24.19 11.24 6.74
C ILE A 461 -22.80 11.22 7.36
N ASP A 462 -22.55 12.21 8.22
CA ASP A 462 -21.34 12.26 9.02
C ASP A 462 -21.38 11.18 10.12
N PRO A 463 -20.44 10.21 10.14
CA PRO A 463 -20.45 9.14 11.13
C PRO A 463 -20.23 9.65 12.57
N ALA A 464 -19.55 10.79 12.76
CA ALA A 464 -19.25 11.33 14.07
C ALA A 464 -20.41 12.14 14.66
N THR A 465 -21.10 12.93 13.82
CA THR A 465 -22.15 13.86 14.27
C THR A 465 -23.57 13.39 13.99
N HIS A 466 -23.75 12.39 13.12
CA HIS A 466 -25.03 11.88 12.61
C HIS A 466 -25.82 12.92 11.80
N GLU A 467 -25.18 14.03 11.42
CA GLU A 467 -25.80 15.06 10.57
C GLU A 467 -25.79 14.64 9.10
N ILE A 468 -26.90 14.90 8.40
CA ILE A 468 -26.98 14.77 6.94
C ILE A 468 -26.18 15.92 6.33
N GLN A 469 -25.01 15.59 5.77
CA GLN A 469 -24.10 16.54 5.12
C GLN A 469 -24.57 16.91 3.71
N ALA A 470 -25.21 15.97 3.01
CA ALA A 470 -25.74 16.19 1.67
C ALA A 470 -26.96 15.31 1.40
N GLU A 471 -27.87 15.83 0.58
CA GLU A 471 -29.01 15.11 0.00
C GLU A 471 -28.94 15.27 -1.52
N ILE A 472 -28.67 14.17 -2.21
CA ILE A 472 -28.37 14.15 -3.65
C ILE A 472 -29.58 13.54 -4.36
N PRO A 473 -30.40 14.32 -5.08
CA PRO A 473 -31.55 13.78 -5.80
C PRO A 473 -31.10 12.93 -6.98
N VAL A 474 -31.78 11.81 -7.19
CA VAL A 474 -31.51 10.87 -8.29
C VAL A 474 -32.80 10.51 -9.02
N GLU A 475 -32.74 10.45 -10.34
CA GLU A 475 -33.89 10.10 -11.19
C GLU A 475 -34.12 8.58 -11.29
N VAL A 476 -33.23 7.81 -10.67
CA VAL A 476 -33.26 6.34 -10.60
C VAL A 476 -33.94 5.92 -9.31
N ILE A 477 -34.80 4.90 -9.33
CA ILE A 477 -35.24 4.23 -8.10
C ILE A 477 -34.10 3.31 -7.65
N PRO A 478 -33.46 3.57 -6.50
CA PRO A 478 -32.41 2.69 -5.99
C PRO A 478 -32.97 1.31 -5.66
N THR A 479 -32.17 0.28 -5.88
CA THR A 479 -32.54 -1.11 -5.57
C THR A 479 -32.23 -1.47 -4.13
N TRP A 480 -32.86 -2.57 -3.68
CA TRP A 480 -32.73 -3.06 -2.32
C TRP A 480 -31.38 -3.74 -2.11
N ASP A 481 -30.75 -3.45 -0.99
CA ASP A 481 -29.57 -4.14 -0.51
C ASP A 481 -29.99 -5.31 0.40
N ILE A 482 -29.86 -6.55 -0.08
CA ILE A 482 -30.12 -7.75 0.73
C ILE A 482 -28.85 -8.61 0.74
N GLY A 483 -27.87 -8.21 1.56
CA GLY A 483 -26.62 -8.96 1.74
C GLY A 483 -25.40 -8.36 1.04
N GLY A 484 -25.43 -7.06 0.74
CA GLY A 484 -24.27 -6.29 0.36
C GLY A 484 -24.08 -6.14 -1.14
N GLY A 485 -24.20 -4.91 -1.61
CA GLY A 485 -23.60 -4.49 -2.89
C GLY A 485 -24.46 -3.59 -3.78
N ALA A 486 -25.75 -3.37 -3.47
CA ALA A 486 -26.59 -2.45 -4.25
C ALA A 486 -26.01 -1.02 -4.24
N MET A 487 -25.07 -0.75 -3.32
CA MET A 487 -24.28 0.45 -3.23
C MET A 487 -22.84 0.12 -2.82
N VAL A 488 -21.84 0.59 -3.59
CA VAL A 488 -20.41 0.38 -3.31
C VAL A 488 -19.64 1.69 -3.49
N VAL A 489 -18.69 1.96 -2.59
CA VAL A 489 -17.71 3.04 -2.76
C VAL A 489 -16.46 2.46 -3.40
N HIS A 490 -16.09 2.95 -4.58
CA HIS A 490 -14.94 2.48 -5.35
C HIS A 490 -14.38 3.60 -6.24
N GLY A 491 -13.06 3.79 -6.26
CA GLY A 491 -12.38 4.76 -7.13
C GLY A 491 -12.82 6.21 -6.89
N GLY A 492 -13.01 6.62 -5.64
CA GLY A 492 -13.49 7.96 -5.27
C GLY A 492 -14.92 8.27 -5.72
N SER A 493 -15.71 7.22 -5.98
CA SER A 493 -17.09 7.34 -6.42
C SER A 493 -17.99 6.38 -5.64
N LEU A 494 -19.21 6.81 -5.38
CA LEU A 494 -20.30 5.98 -4.93
C LEU A 494 -21.06 5.46 -6.16
N TRP A 495 -21.21 4.15 -6.25
CA TRP A 495 -21.91 3.45 -7.32
C TRP A 495 -23.17 2.83 -6.73
N VAL A 496 -24.34 3.12 -7.32
CA VAL A 496 -25.63 2.62 -6.82
C VAL A 496 -26.41 2.00 -7.97
N THR A 497 -26.86 0.75 -7.82
CA THR A 497 -27.77 0.12 -8.76
C THR A 497 -29.20 0.63 -8.59
N GLY A 498 -29.98 0.56 -9.65
CA GLY A 498 -31.36 1.02 -9.64
C GLY A 498 -32.09 0.77 -10.96
N ALA A 499 -33.23 1.43 -11.12
CA ALA A 499 -34.02 1.37 -12.33
C ALA A 499 -34.53 2.76 -12.78
N VAL A 500 -34.56 3.02 -14.09
CA VAL A 500 -35.07 4.25 -14.71
C VAL A 500 -36.43 4.04 -15.40
N ASP A 501 -37.34 5.01 -15.26
CA ASP A 501 -38.67 4.95 -15.87
C ASP A 501 -38.60 5.18 -17.39
N ARG A 502 -39.41 4.45 -18.16
CA ARG A 502 -39.57 4.68 -19.61
C ARG A 502 -41.01 5.02 -19.99
N PRO A 503 -41.26 6.17 -20.65
CA PRO A 503 -42.60 6.52 -21.11
C PRO A 503 -43.15 5.51 -22.13
N GLY A 504 -44.28 4.87 -21.80
CA GLY A 504 -45.10 4.11 -22.75
C GLY A 504 -45.22 2.59 -22.53
N ASN A 505 -44.64 2.02 -21.46
CA ASN A 505 -44.50 0.57 -21.31
C ASN A 505 -45.38 -0.10 -20.23
N PHE A 506 -46.25 0.63 -19.53
CA PHE A 506 -46.99 0.06 -18.39
C PHE A 506 -48.21 -0.82 -18.76
N GLU A 507 -48.66 -0.80 -20.03
CA GLU A 507 -49.86 -1.56 -20.46
C GLU A 507 -49.56 -2.95 -21.10
N ASP A 508 -48.29 -3.35 -21.21
CA ASP A 508 -47.88 -4.69 -21.69
C ASP A 508 -47.34 -5.51 -20.51
N PRO A 509 -47.73 -6.79 -20.31
CA PRO A 509 -47.25 -7.57 -19.17
C PRO A 509 -45.76 -7.89 -19.37
N GLY A 510 -44.93 -7.04 -18.73
CA GLY A 510 -43.48 -7.07 -18.53
C GLY A 510 -42.71 -5.88 -19.13
N GLY A 511 -43.37 -4.75 -19.40
CA GLY A 511 -42.70 -3.45 -19.54
C GLY A 511 -42.40 -2.82 -18.16
N GLY A 512 -41.30 -3.22 -17.52
CA GLY A 512 -40.75 -2.62 -16.31
C GLY A 512 -39.60 -1.65 -16.62
N ALA A 513 -39.13 -0.89 -15.64
CA ALA A 513 -38.02 0.07 -15.77
C ALA A 513 -36.74 -0.54 -16.41
N ASP A 514 -35.82 0.29 -16.91
CA ASP A 514 -34.52 -0.17 -17.41
C ASP A 514 -33.48 -0.15 -16.28
N ALA A 515 -32.64 -1.18 -16.19
CA ALA A 515 -31.58 -1.25 -15.18
C ALA A 515 -30.58 -0.10 -15.38
N ALA A 516 -30.22 0.56 -14.29
CA ALA A 516 -29.26 1.66 -14.29
C ALA A 516 -28.27 1.56 -13.13
N VAL A 517 -27.11 2.18 -13.31
CA VAL A 517 -26.15 2.49 -12.23
C VAL A 517 -25.94 3.99 -12.20
N ILE A 518 -26.05 4.61 -11.03
CA ILE A 518 -25.62 6.00 -10.84
C ILE A 518 -24.21 6.04 -10.27
N ARG A 519 -23.44 7.03 -10.72
CA ARG A 519 -22.11 7.35 -10.22
C ARG A 519 -22.14 8.72 -9.57
N ILE A 520 -21.78 8.79 -8.31
CA ILE A 520 -21.68 10.05 -7.53
C ILE A 520 -20.23 10.23 -7.10
N ASP A 521 -19.69 11.42 -7.31
CA ASP A 521 -18.36 11.79 -6.82
C ASP A 521 -18.44 12.07 -5.32
N THR A 522 -17.66 11.34 -4.52
CA THR A 522 -17.76 11.38 -3.05
C THR A 522 -17.11 12.62 -2.46
N ALA A 523 -16.19 13.27 -3.17
CA ALA A 523 -15.57 14.52 -2.72
C ALA A 523 -16.52 15.72 -2.85
N SER A 524 -17.21 15.82 -3.99
CA SER A 524 -18.06 16.96 -4.35
C SER A 524 -19.56 16.75 -4.14
N ASN A 525 -19.99 15.51 -3.90
CA ASN A 525 -21.41 15.08 -3.88
C ASN A 525 -22.13 15.26 -5.23
N ALA A 526 -21.38 15.42 -6.32
CA ALA A 526 -21.98 15.61 -7.64
C ALA A 526 -22.42 14.26 -8.21
N LEU A 527 -23.67 14.18 -8.68
CA LEU A 527 -24.09 13.10 -9.58
C LEU A 527 -23.31 13.27 -10.90
N VAL A 528 -22.32 12.40 -11.10
CA VAL A 528 -21.44 12.42 -12.27
C VAL A 528 -22.20 11.92 -13.49
N GLN A 529 -22.90 10.79 -13.32
CA GLN A 529 -23.55 10.10 -14.43
C GLN A 529 -24.63 9.13 -13.97
N THR A 530 -25.61 8.91 -14.85
CA THR A 530 -26.53 7.77 -14.82
C THR A 530 -26.24 6.88 -16.02
N LEU A 531 -25.85 5.64 -15.77
CA LEU A 531 -25.53 4.62 -16.77
C LEU A 531 -26.75 3.74 -17.00
N GLU A 532 -27.44 3.87 -18.14
CA GLU A 532 -28.48 2.92 -18.54
C GLU A 532 -27.82 1.65 -19.10
N ILE A 533 -27.94 0.54 -18.38
CA ILE A 533 -27.28 -0.73 -18.73
C ILE A 533 -28.11 -1.51 -19.75
N GLY A 534 -29.44 -1.35 -19.69
CA GLY A 534 -30.43 -2.15 -20.42
C GLY A 534 -30.65 -3.52 -19.78
N GLY A 535 -31.88 -4.05 -19.89
CA GLY A 535 -32.39 -5.10 -19.00
C GLY A 535 -33.37 -4.47 -17.99
N ASN A 536 -33.93 -5.25 -17.06
CA ASN A 536 -35.06 -4.79 -16.23
C ASN A 536 -34.61 -4.03 -14.97
N VAL A 537 -33.99 -4.71 -14.00
CA VAL A 537 -33.62 -4.06 -12.73
C VAL A 537 -32.22 -4.51 -12.31
N GLY A 538 -31.36 -3.55 -11.94
CA GLY A 538 -30.05 -3.86 -11.35
C GLY A 538 -30.23 -4.44 -9.96
N ALA A 539 -29.92 -5.72 -9.77
CA ALA A 539 -30.00 -6.36 -8.47
C ALA A 539 -28.87 -5.88 -7.56
N ASP A 540 -27.64 -5.95 -8.08
CA ASP A 540 -26.43 -5.79 -7.28
C ASP A 540 -25.21 -5.43 -8.14
N LEU A 541 -24.14 -4.89 -7.57
CA LEU A 541 -22.89 -4.62 -8.29
C LEU A 541 -21.64 -4.96 -7.47
N THR A 542 -20.56 -5.29 -8.18
CA THR A 542 -19.22 -5.45 -7.60
C THR A 542 -18.17 -4.97 -8.58
N PHE A 543 -16.97 -4.70 -8.06
CA PHE A 543 -15.79 -4.44 -8.85
C PHE A 543 -14.86 -5.65 -8.82
N LEU A 544 -14.29 -6.00 -9.97
CA LEU A 544 -13.17 -6.93 -10.08
C LEU A 544 -11.98 -6.17 -10.69
N GLY A 545 -11.03 -5.76 -9.86
CA GLY A 545 -10.13 -4.66 -10.24
C GLY A 545 -10.94 -3.40 -10.52
N ASP A 546 -10.69 -2.72 -11.64
CA ASP A 546 -11.47 -1.55 -12.09
C ASP A 546 -12.69 -1.92 -12.98
N GLU A 547 -12.98 -3.22 -13.16
CA GLU A 547 -14.08 -3.66 -14.00
C GLU A 547 -15.39 -3.65 -13.21
N LEU A 548 -16.36 -2.82 -13.64
CA LEU A 548 -17.71 -2.77 -13.08
C LEU A 548 -18.54 -3.96 -13.59
N TRP A 549 -19.04 -4.78 -12.66
CA TRP A 549 -19.91 -5.91 -12.93
C TRP A 549 -21.24 -5.73 -12.20
N VAL A 550 -22.33 -5.90 -12.93
CA VAL A 550 -23.69 -5.67 -12.42
C VAL A 550 -24.52 -6.93 -12.60
N LEU A 551 -25.12 -7.42 -11.53
CA LEU A 551 -26.12 -8.48 -11.55
C LEU A 551 -27.48 -7.85 -11.89
N LEU A 552 -28.15 -8.36 -12.91
CA LEU A 552 -29.47 -7.91 -13.32
C LEU A 552 -30.54 -8.96 -13.04
N PHE A 553 -31.69 -8.52 -12.54
CA PHE A 553 -32.93 -9.29 -12.63
C PHE A 553 -33.37 -9.32 -14.10
N GLY A 554 -33.70 -10.51 -14.59
CA GLY A 554 -34.10 -10.69 -15.98
C GLY A 554 -35.36 -9.92 -16.38
N ASP A 555 -35.61 -9.87 -17.69
CA ASP A 555 -36.83 -9.32 -18.28
C ASP A 555 -38.06 -10.16 -17.92
N GLU A 556 -39.10 -9.53 -17.37
CA GLU A 556 -40.37 -10.18 -17.02
C GLU A 556 -41.15 -10.72 -18.25
N THR A 557 -40.70 -10.41 -19.47
CA THR A 557 -41.29 -10.88 -20.74
C THR A 557 -40.47 -11.93 -21.50
N ILE A 558 -39.20 -12.16 -21.14
CA ILE A 558 -38.29 -13.04 -21.89
C ILE A 558 -37.57 -14.04 -20.94
N ASP A 559 -38.27 -15.11 -20.57
CA ASP A 559 -37.81 -16.25 -19.74
C ASP A 559 -37.23 -15.91 -18.34
N HIS A 560 -37.22 -14.63 -17.92
CA HIS A 560 -36.94 -14.17 -16.56
C HIS A 560 -35.55 -14.54 -15.99
N ARG A 561 -34.55 -14.90 -16.79
CA ARG A 561 -33.25 -15.35 -16.23
C ARG A 561 -32.38 -14.16 -15.87
N MET A 562 -31.71 -14.24 -14.72
CA MET A 562 -30.69 -13.27 -14.36
C MET A 562 -29.55 -13.26 -15.37
N GLU A 563 -28.83 -12.15 -15.41
CA GLU A 563 -27.59 -12.03 -16.15
C GLU A 563 -26.59 -11.19 -15.37
N ILE A 564 -25.31 -11.46 -15.61
CA ILE A 564 -24.23 -10.61 -15.13
C ILE A 564 -23.72 -9.80 -16.31
N VAL A 565 -23.64 -8.49 -16.14
CA VAL A 565 -23.23 -7.57 -17.19
C VAL A 565 -21.94 -6.88 -16.77
N ARG A 566 -20.92 -6.98 -17.61
CA ARG A 566 -19.74 -6.11 -17.52
C ARG A 566 -20.10 -4.78 -18.16
N VAL A 567 -19.98 -3.70 -17.40
CA VAL A 567 -20.34 -2.35 -17.84
C VAL A 567 -19.08 -1.51 -17.94
N ASP A 568 -18.94 -0.75 -19.02
CA ASP A 568 -17.95 0.32 -19.08
C ASP A 568 -18.35 1.43 -18.08
N PRO A 569 -17.52 1.71 -17.05
CA PRO A 569 -17.87 2.65 -15.98
C PRO A 569 -17.95 4.12 -16.44
N TYR A 570 -17.55 4.45 -17.67
CA TYR A 570 -17.59 5.79 -18.24
C TYR A 570 -18.69 5.94 -19.29
N SER A 571 -18.88 4.95 -20.16
CA SER A 571 -19.87 5.04 -21.24
C SER A 571 -21.22 4.41 -20.88
N GLY A 572 -21.25 3.50 -19.91
CA GLY A 572 -22.42 2.67 -19.59
C GLY A 572 -22.64 1.54 -20.59
N GLU A 573 -21.73 1.37 -21.56
CA GLU A 573 -21.84 0.31 -22.56
C GLU A 573 -21.71 -1.07 -21.91
N ALA A 574 -22.65 -1.96 -22.22
CA ALA A 574 -22.57 -3.36 -21.82
C ALA A 574 -21.49 -4.09 -22.66
N LEU A 575 -20.31 -4.30 -22.08
CA LEU A 575 -19.15 -4.91 -22.72
C LEU A 575 -19.27 -6.44 -22.82
N ALA A 576 -19.93 -7.07 -21.85
CA ALA A 576 -20.19 -8.51 -21.84
C ALA A 576 -21.47 -8.82 -21.06
N ARG A 577 -22.19 -9.87 -21.45
CA ARG A 577 -23.37 -10.38 -20.76
C ARG A 577 -23.23 -11.89 -20.57
N VAL A 578 -23.41 -12.36 -19.35
CA VAL A 578 -23.32 -13.77 -18.97
C VAL A 578 -24.69 -14.20 -18.43
N PRO A 579 -25.47 -15.00 -19.18
CA PRO A 579 -26.78 -15.45 -18.73
C PRO A 579 -26.64 -16.50 -17.62
N LEU A 580 -27.52 -16.40 -16.63
CA LEU A 580 -27.61 -17.31 -15.50
C LEU A 580 -28.81 -18.25 -15.66
N SER A 581 -28.89 -19.30 -14.86
CA SER A 581 -30.05 -20.23 -14.89
C SER A 581 -31.17 -19.79 -13.96
N ALA A 582 -30.83 -19.13 -12.86
CA ALA A 582 -31.82 -18.69 -11.90
C ALA A 582 -32.54 -17.42 -12.37
N LYS A 583 -33.77 -17.24 -11.88
CA LYS A 583 -34.64 -16.11 -12.20
C LYS A 583 -34.58 -14.98 -11.16
N TRP A 584 -33.85 -15.21 -10.09
CA TRP A 584 -33.77 -14.36 -8.92
C TRP A 584 -32.48 -14.63 -8.14
N GLY A 585 -31.92 -13.62 -7.49
CA GLY A 585 -30.67 -13.64 -6.73
C GLY A 585 -30.33 -12.24 -6.21
N HIS A 586 -29.65 -12.13 -5.07
CA HIS A 586 -29.51 -10.85 -4.37
C HIS A 586 -28.10 -10.27 -4.40
N THR A 587 -27.08 -11.11 -4.55
CA THR A 587 -25.70 -10.77 -4.19
C THR A 587 -24.70 -11.26 -5.24
N ILE A 588 -23.73 -10.42 -5.59
CA ILE A 588 -22.57 -10.72 -6.39
C ILE A 588 -21.32 -10.16 -5.70
N VAL A 589 -20.29 -11.00 -5.55
CA VAL A 589 -19.00 -10.59 -5.00
C VAL A 589 -17.87 -10.97 -5.96
N ALA A 590 -16.76 -10.24 -5.90
CA ALA A 590 -15.55 -10.57 -6.63
C ALA A 590 -14.46 -11.08 -5.68
N SER A 591 -13.79 -12.17 -6.04
CA SER A 591 -12.68 -12.73 -5.27
C SER A 591 -11.81 -13.62 -6.16
N GLU A 592 -10.49 -13.59 -5.99
CA GLU A 592 -9.53 -14.44 -6.72
C GLU A 592 -9.72 -14.44 -8.25
N GLY A 593 -10.03 -13.28 -8.85
CA GLY A 593 -10.24 -13.18 -10.30
C GLY A 593 -11.58 -13.77 -10.79
N ARG A 594 -12.50 -14.09 -9.89
CA ARG A 594 -13.79 -14.71 -10.17
C ARG A 594 -14.93 -13.84 -9.66
N LEU A 595 -16.07 -13.94 -10.33
CA LEU A 595 -17.34 -13.41 -9.81
C LEU A 595 -18.09 -14.56 -9.16
N VAL A 596 -18.58 -14.36 -7.94
CA VAL A 596 -19.31 -15.37 -7.19
C VAL A 596 -20.66 -14.84 -6.77
N LEU A 597 -21.67 -15.68 -6.96
CA LEU A 597 -23.04 -15.38 -6.56
C LEU A 597 -23.72 -16.66 -6.09
N TYR A 598 -24.96 -16.52 -5.63
CA TYR A 598 -25.82 -17.62 -5.31
C TYR A 598 -27.02 -17.69 -6.25
N GLU A 599 -27.23 -18.86 -6.85
CA GLU A 599 -28.42 -19.18 -7.60
C GLU A 599 -29.39 -20.01 -6.72
N PRO A 600 -30.58 -19.48 -6.36
CA PRO A 600 -31.60 -20.25 -5.67
C PRO A 600 -32.19 -21.33 -6.59
N GLY A 601 -32.61 -22.46 -6.00
CA GLY A 601 -33.28 -23.55 -6.72
C GLY A 601 -34.70 -23.20 -7.18
N GLU A 602 -35.28 -24.04 -8.05
CA GLU A 602 -36.64 -23.83 -8.63
C GLU A 602 -37.80 -23.95 -7.61
N GLY A 603 -37.53 -24.48 -6.41
CA GLY A 603 -38.53 -24.58 -5.32
C GLY A 603 -38.65 -23.26 -4.56
N ALA A 604 -39.87 -22.87 -4.18
CA ALA A 604 -40.18 -21.62 -3.48
C ALA A 604 -39.69 -21.56 -2.00
N VAL A 605 -38.65 -22.32 -1.64
CA VAL A 605 -38.07 -22.33 -0.29
C VAL A 605 -36.57 -22.61 -0.40
N ASN A 606 -35.75 -21.81 0.30
CA ASN A 606 -34.29 -21.67 0.25
C ASN A 606 -33.47 -22.90 0.68
N VAL A 607 -33.76 -24.08 0.12
CA VAL A 607 -33.21 -25.37 0.58
C VAL A 607 -32.32 -26.08 -0.46
N ASP A 608 -32.39 -25.69 -1.75
CA ASP A 608 -31.74 -26.39 -2.87
C ASP A 608 -31.06 -25.42 -3.86
N GLY A 609 -30.18 -24.53 -3.40
CA GLY A 609 -29.43 -23.59 -4.26
C GLY A 609 -28.00 -24.00 -4.59
N SER A 610 -27.33 -23.21 -5.43
CA SER A 610 -25.94 -23.42 -5.85
C SER A 610 -25.13 -22.14 -5.73
N LEU A 611 -23.89 -22.26 -5.25
CA LEU A 611 -22.88 -21.24 -5.49
C LEU A 611 -22.47 -21.30 -6.95
N VAL A 612 -22.40 -20.13 -7.58
CA VAL A 612 -22.05 -19.99 -8.98
C VAL A 612 -20.82 -19.12 -9.05
N THR A 613 -19.79 -19.62 -9.72
CA THR A 613 -18.58 -18.88 -10.04
C THR A 613 -18.53 -18.65 -11.55
N VAL A 614 -18.17 -17.43 -11.93
CA VAL A 614 -18.04 -17.01 -13.33
C VAL A 614 -16.61 -16.58 -13.58
N ASP A 615 -16.00 -17.18 -14.60
CA ASP A 615 -14.75 -16.70 -15.18
C ASP A 615 -15.02 -15.45 -16.03
N PRO A 616 -14.53 -14.27 -15.67
CA PRO A 616 -14.75 -13.06 -16.47
C PRO A 616 -14.08 -13.15 -17.85
N SER A 617 -12.98 -13.91 -17.97
CA SER A 617 -12.18 -14.01 -19.21
C SER A 617 -12.76 -15.01 -20.20
N THR A 618 -13.21 -16.17 -19.72
CA THR A 618 -13.75 -17.24 -20.58
C THR A 618 -15.28 -17.25 -20.62
N ARG A 619 -15.94 -16.56 -19.68
CA ARG A 619 -17.40 -16.61 -19.43
C ARG A 619 -17.87 -18.01 -19.03
N GLU A 620 -16.95 -18.86 -18.59
CA GLU A 620 -17.29 -20.18 -18.07
C GLU A 620 -18.00 -20.04 -16.74
N VAL A 621 -19.09 -20.79 -16.58
CA VAL A 621 -19.92 -20.78 -15.38
C VAL A 621 -19.84 -22.14 -14.72
N LEU A 622 -19.28 -22.19 -13.52
CA LEU A 622 -19.24 -23.38 -12.67
C LEU A 622 -20.30 -23.26 -11.58
N ARG A 623 -21.06 -24.34 -11.37
CA ARG A 623 -22.14 -24.42 -10.38
C ARG A 623 -21.82 -25.51 -9.38
N VAL A 624 -21.86 -25.15 -8.10
CA VAL A 624 -21.59 -26.04 -6.98
C VAL A 624 -22.82 -26.08 -6.10
N ALA A 625 -23.48 -27.25 -6.07
CA ALA A 625 -24.66 -27.44 -5.23
C ALA A 625 -24.25 -27.32 -3.76
N THR A 626 -24.92 -26.44 -3.02
CA THR A 626 -24.66 -26.23 -1.61
C THR A 626 -25.77 -26.86 -0.76
N PRO A 627 -25.46 -27.74 0.19
CA PRO A 627 -26.44 -28.22 1.15
C PRO A 627 -26.63 -27.15 2.23
N SER A 628 -27.46 -26.14 1.98
CA SER A 628 -27.83 -25.15 2.99
C SER A 628 -29.32 -24.87 2.95
N LYS A 629 -29.95 -24.90 4.13
CA LYS A 629 -31.40 -24.65 4.30
C LYS A 629 -31.74 -23.20 4.66
N TYR A 630 -30.72 -22.34 4.77
CA TYR A 630 -30.82 -21.02 5.39
C TYR A 630 -30.06 -19.95 4.60
N PHE A 631 -29.98 -20.11 3.28
CA PHE A 631 -29.07 -19.33 2.43
C PHE A 631 -29.73 -18.07 1.84
N GLU A 632 -30.09 -17.08 2.66
CA GLU A 632 -30.61 -15.79 2.16
C GLU A 632 -29.57 -14.65 2.14
N GLY A 633 -28.43 -14.79 2.83
CA GLY A 633 -27.43 -13.72 2.96
C GLY A 633 -26.34 -13.67 1.86
N GLY A 634 -26.39 -14.56 0.86
CA GLY A 634 -25.40 -14.57 -0.22
C GLY A 634 -23.98 -14.99 0.19
N PRO A 635 -23.05 -15.16 -0.78
CA PRO A 635 -21.62 -15.19 -0.51
C PRO A 635 -21.12 -13.79 -0.13
N VAL A 636 -20.10 -13.74 0.72
CA VAL A 636 -19.37 -12.52 1.09
C VAL A 636 -17.88 -12.70 0.82
N ALA A 637 -17.22 -11.67 0.30
CA ALA A 637 -15.76 -11.68 0.10
C ALA A 637 -15.05 -11.01 1.28
N TRP A 638 -14.16 -11.76 1.95
CA TRP A 638 -13.31 -11.25 3.02
C TRP A 638 -11.85 -11.62 2.77
N ARG A 639 -10.98 -10.62 2.53
CA ARG A 639 -9.53 -10.78 2.29
C ARG A 639 -9.22 -11.92 1.29
N ASP A 640 -9.79 -11.79 0.09
CA ASP A 640 -9.69 -12.75 -1.02
C ASP A 640 -10.32 -14.13 -0.81
N GLN A 641 -10.99 -14.34 0.32
CA GLN A 641 -11.72 -15.58 0.58
C GLN A 641 -13.22 -15.36 0.44
N VAL A 642 -13.88 -16.27 -0.25
CA VAL A 642 -15.33 -16.29 -0.31
C VAL A 642 -15.87 -17.12 0.84
N TRP A 643 -16.77 -16.51 1.60
CA TRP A 643 -17.43 -17.13 2.74
C TRP A 643 -18.93 -17.10 2.54
N PHE A 644 -19.62 -18.05 3.15
CA PHE A 644 -21.04 -18.18 2.99
C PHE A 644 -21.67 -18.89 4.19
N ALA A 645 -22.93 -18.58 4.50
CA ALA A 645 -23.67 -19.28 5.54
C ALA A 645 -23.96 -20.75 5.18
N ALA A 646 -23.56 -21.70 6.03
CA ALA A 646 -23.81 -23.13 5.89
C ALA A 646 -24.73 -23.66 7.01
N GLU A 647 -25.18 -24.92 6.92
CA GLU A 647 -26.11 -25.53 7.89
C GLU A 647 -25.65 -25.43 9.37
N ARG A 648 -24.35 -25.31 9.62
CA ARG A 648 -23.74 -25.27 10.96
C ARG A 648 -22.88 -24.03 11.23
N GLY A 649 -22.97 -23.00 10.39
CA GLY A 649 -22.20 -21.77 10.59
C GLY A 649 -21.74 -21.12 9.30
N PHE A 650 -20.46 -20.81 9.16
CA PHE A 650 -19.89 -20.26 7.93
C PHE A 650 -18.98 -21.27 7.25
N ALA A 651 -19.13 -21.49 5.96
CA ALA A 651 -18.20 -22.28 5.16
C ALA A 651 -17.41 -21.37 4.22
N ARG A 652 -16.20 -21.81 3.87
CA ARG A 652 -15.37 -21.14 2.87
C ARG A 652 -15.59 -21.81 1.53
N PHE A 653 -15.58 -21.01 0.47
CA PHE A 653 -15.69 -21.46 -0.91
C PHE A 653 -14.45 -21.02 -1.68
N ASP A 654 -13.81 -21.96 -2.35
CA ASP A 654 -12.76 -21.67 -3.33
C ASP A 654 -13.43 -21.41 -4.69
N PRO A 655 -13.43 -20.16 -5.19
CA PRO A 655 -14.12 -19.80 -6.42
C PRO A 655 -13.43 -20.28 -7.69
N VAL A 656 -12.16 -20.71 -7.61
CA VAL A 656 -11.39 -21.22 -8.75
C VAL A 656 -11.63 -22.71 -8.92
N THR A 657 -11.56 -23.48 -7.84
CA THR A 657 -11.73 -24.94 -7.87
C THR A 657 -13.18 -25.38 -7.72
N GLY A 658 -14.03 -24.52 -7.16
CA GLY A 658 -15.40 -24.85 -6.75
C GLY A 658 -15.46 -25.73 -5.49
N GLU A 659 -14.36 -25.82 -4.73
CA GLU A 659 -14.32 -26.60 -3.51
C GLU A 659 -15.02 -25.86 -2.35
N VAL A 660 -16.01 -26.51 -1.74
CA VAL A 660 -16.57 -26.07 -0.47
C VAL A 660 -15.70 -26.63 0.65
N ILE A 661 -15.07 -25.74 1.38
CA ILE A 661 -14.21 -26.05 2.52
C ILE A 661 -15.03 -25.76 3.77
N GLU A 662 -15.50 -26.82 4.44
CA GLU A 662 -16.28 -26.68 5.67
C GLU A 662 -15.53 -25.83 6.69
N GLY A 663 -16.17 -24.75 7.16
CA GLY A 663 -15.59 -23.78 8.05
C GLY A 663 -16.16 -23.89 9.47
N SER A 664 -15.26 -24.03 10.44
CA SER A 664 -15.39 -23.47 11.80
C SER A 664 -16.60 -23.84 12.69
N ALA A 665 -16.71 -23.22 13.88
CA ALA A 665 -17.52 -23.67 15.02
C ALA A 665 -19.02 -23.87 14.72
N GLU A 666 -19.61 -24.90 15.35
CA GLU A 666 -21.05 -25.20 15.24
C GLU A 666 -21.88 -24.06 15.83
N LEU A 667 -22.45 -23.22 14.95
CA LEU A 667 -23.46 -22.24 15.32
C LEU A 667 -24.76 -22.97 15.69
N ASP A 668 -25.42 -22.53 16.76
CA ASP A 668 -26.77 -23.03 17.08
C ASP A 668 -27.68 -22.70 15.88
N PRO A 669 -28.10 -23.70 15.08
CA PRO A 669 -28.80 -23.46 13.82
C PRO A 669 -30.12 -22.72 14.02
N SER A 670 -30.63 -22.77 15.25
CA SER A 670 -31.82 -22.04 15.60
C SER A 670 -31.62 -20.54 15.77
N ARG A 671 -30.42 -20.05 16.05
CA ARG A 671 -30.11 -18.61 16.09
C ARG A 671 -29.69 -18.07 14.72
N PHE A 672 -29.52 -18.98 13.77
CA PHE A 672 -28.95 -18.75 12.44
C PHE A 672 -30.02 -18.83 11.35
N ALA A 673 -31.26 -18.44 11.68
CA ALA A 673 -32.34 -18.41 10.72
C ALA A 673 -32.31 -17.09 9.95
N PHE A 674 -31.66 -17.12 8.80
CA PHE A 674 -31.71 -16.05 7.81
C PHE A 674 -33.06 -16.07 7.12
N CYS A 675 -34.07 -15.51 7.77
CA CYS A 675 -35.13 -14.83 7.05
C CYS A 675 -34.75 -13.36 7.07
N CYS A 676 -34.24 -12.86 5.94
CA CYS A 676 -33.71 -11.50 5.78
C CYS A 676 -32.52 -11.20 6.70
N GLY A 677 -31.56 -12.13 6.86
CA GLY A 677 -30.37 -11.90 7.66
C GLY A 677 -29.20 -11.40 6.80
N PHE A 678 -28.71 -10.21 7.12
CA PHE A 678 -27.65 -9.51 6.39
C PHE A 678 -26.30 -10.01 6.83
N ILE A 679 -25.40 -10.21 5.88
CA ILE A 679 -24.02 -10.60 6.09
C ILE A 679 -23.18 -9.53 5.39
N GLU A 680 -22.17 -9.02 6.08
CA GLU A 680 -21.24 -8.06 5.50
C GLU A 680 -19.80 -8.33 5.93
N ALA A 681 -18.86 -8.10 5.03
CA ALA A 681 -17.45 -8.17 5.37
C ALA A 681 -16.96 -6.82 5.87
N GLY A 682 -16.20 -6.84 6.96
CA GLY A 682 -15.37 -5.73 7.37
C GLY A 682 -13.95 -6.19 7.64
N GLU A 683 -13.06 -5.26 7.92
CA GLU A 683 -11.67 -5.58 8.22
C GLU A 683 -11.52 -6.62 9.33
N ARG A 684 -12.47 -6.65 10.30
CA ARG A 684 -12.43 -7.52 11.49
C ARG A 684 -13.03 -8.91 11.32
N GLY A 685 -13.68 -9.18 10.19
CA GLY A 685 -14.35 -10.45 9.94
C GLY A 685 -15.70 -10.24 9.27
N ILE A 686 -16.57 -11.21 9.44
CA ILE A 686 -17.87 -11.26 8.79
C ILE A 686 -18.95 -10.95 9.82
N TRP A 687 -19.64 -9.84 9.60
CA TRP A 687 -20.71 -9.33 10.45
C TRP A 687 -22.03 -9.91 10.00
N PHE A 688 -22.87 -10.29 10.93
CA PHE A 688 -24.19 -10.80 10.58
C PHE A 688 -25.24 -10.45 11.62
N VAL A 689 -26.49 -10.36 11.17
CA VAL A 689 -27.66 -10.19 12.05
C VAL A 689 -28.47 -11.47 12.11
N GLY A 690 -28.54 -12.09 13.30
CA GLY A 690 -29.28 -13.33 13.56
C GLY A 690 -30.45 -13.19 14.53
N PHE A 691 -31.37 -14.17 14.54
CA PHE A 691 -32.45 -14.31 15.52
C PHE A 691 -32.95 -15.77 15.64
N ASP A 692 -33.64 -16.12 16.74
CA ASP A 692 -34.27 -17.45 16.90
C ASP A 692 -35.73 -17.47 16.41
N PRO A 693 -36.04 -18.09 15.25
CA PRO A 693 -37.36 -18.03 14.65
C PRO A 693 -38.38 -18.90 15.40
N ARG A 694 -37.92 -19.80 16.29
CA ARG A 694 -38.80 -20.68 17.08
C ARG A 694 -39.38 -19.94 18.29
N THR A 695 -38.83 -18.78 18.62
CA THR A 695 -39.32 -17.93 19.70
C THR A 695 -39.97 -16.69 19.11
N GLU A 696 -41.29 -16.63 19.19
CA GLU A 696 -42.06 -15.47 18.74
C GLU A 696 -41.64 -14.23 19.53
N GLY A 697 -41.07 -13.23 18.84
CA GLY A 697 -40.52 -12.03 19.48
C GLY A 697 -39.08 -12.17 19.96
N SER A 698 -38.30 -13.11 19.41
CA SER A 698 -36.85 -13.18 19.62
C SER A 698 -36.16 -11.88 19.23
N GLU A 699 -35.15 -11.53 20.03
CA GLU A 699 -34.37 -10.33 19.85
C GLU A 699 -33.37 -10.53 18.69
N ARG A 700 -33.31 -9.57 17.77
CA ARG A 700 -32.31 -9.55 16.70
C ARG A 700 -30.96 -9.17 17.28
N ARG A 701 -29.89 -9.76 16.80
CA ARG A 701 -28.55 -9.56 17.33
C ARG A 701 -27.55 -9.29 16.23
N LEU A 702 -26.67 -8.32 16.44
CA LEU A 702 -25.46 -8.15 15.65
C LEU A 702 -24.35 -9.00 16.27
N ASP A 703 -23.77 -9.88 15.47
CA ASP A 703 -22.68 -10.77 15.86
C ASP A 703 -21.54 -10.69 14.82
N LEU A 704 -20.33 -11.03 15.25
CA LEU A 704 -19.13 -11.08 14.41
C LEU A 704 -18.61 -12.51 14.34
N PHE A 705 -18.45 -13.02 13.12
CA PHE A 705 -17.67 -14.21 12.84
C PHE A 705 -16.24 -13.81 12.50
N ASP A 706 -15.27 -14.34 13.24
CA ASP A 706 -13.84 -14.19 12.96
C ASP A 706 -13.36 -15.38 12.10
N PRO A 707 -13.08 -15.18 10.80
CA PRO A 707 -12.66 -16.27 9.92
C PRO A 707 -11.28 -16.84 10.26
N ALA A 708 -10.44 -16.09 10.97
CA ALA A 708 -9.09 -16.53 11.35
C ALA A 708 -9.12 -17.52 12.51
N THR A 709 -10.02 -17.33 13.47
CA THR A 709 -10.18 -18.23 14.62
C THR A 709 -11.33 -19.23 14.44
N GLY A 710 -12.24 -18.96 13.51
CA GLY A 710 -13.44 -19.74 13.32
C GLY A 710 -14.44 -19.60 14.47
N THR A 711 -14.42 -18.46 15.16
CA THR A 711 -15.26 -18.20 16.33
C THR A 711 -16.32 -17.14 16.05
N VAL A 712 -17.45 -17.24 16.74
CA VAL A 712 -18.51 -16.22 16.72
C VAL A 712 -18.55 -15.48 18.04
N ILE A 713 -18.72 -14.18 17.93
CA ILE A 713 -18.63 -13.23 19.03
C ILE A 713 -19.95 -12.50 19.10
N GLU A 714 -20.66 -12.76 20.19
CA GLU A 714 -21.93 -12.13 20.46
C GLU A 714 -21.70 -10.69 20.91
N LEU A 715 -22.15 -9.71 20.14
CA LEU A 715 -21.87 -8.30 20.42
C LEU A 715 -23.04 -7.60 21.09
N VAL A 716 -24.08 -7.25 20.34
CA VAL A 716 -25.16 -6.41 20.86
C VAL A 716 -26.52 -6.85 20.35
N ALA A 717 -27.51 -6.81 21.23
CA ALA A 717 -28.88 -7.05 20.89
C ALA A 717 -29.52 -5.76 20.40
N LEU A 718 -30.18 -5.80 19.24
CA LEU A 718 -30.69 -4.63 18.51
C LEU A 718 -32.10 -4.20 18.99
N GLY A 719 -32.59 -4.78 20.08
CA GLY A 719 -33.92 -4.54 20.65
C GLY A 719 -35.05 -5.43 20.08
N GLY A 720 -36.26 -5.31 20.64
CA GLY A 720 -37.42 -6.16 20.33
C GLY A 720 -38.64 -5.41 19.77
N LYS A 721 -39.37 -6.08 18.84
CA LYS A 721 -40.60 -5.69 18.11
C LYS A 721 -40.68 -4.21 17.69
N GLY A 722 -40.14 -3.91 16.51
CA GLY A 722 -40.37 -2.64 15.80
C GLY A 722 -39.17 -2.12 15.00
N THR A 723 -37.99 -2.73 15.16
CA THR A 723 -36.81 -2.48 14.34
C THR A 723 -36.54 -3.72 13.49
N THR A 724 -36.63 -3.55 12.18
CA THR A 724 -36.41 -4.61 11.21
C THR A 724 -35.21 -4.21 10.36
N PRO A 725 -33.98 -4.61 10.74
CA PRO A 725 -32.81 -4.49 9.87
C PRO A 725 -33.12 -4.93 8.44
N VAL A 726 -32.64 -4.14 7.48
CA VAL A 726 -32.76 -4.35 6.02
C VAL A 726 -31.43 -4.28 5.29
N ALA A 727 -30.40 -3.65 5.85
CA ALA A 727 -29.04 -3.62 5.30
C ALA A 727 -28.06 -3.20 6.40
N MET A 728 -26.75 -3.42 6.20
CA MET A 728 -25.73 -2.88 7.10
C MET A 728 -24.51 -2.39 6.34
N ALA A 729 -23.77 -1.46 6.94
CA ALA A 729 -22.46 -1.04 6.47
C ALA A 729 -21.46 -1.11 7.63
N VAL A 730 -20.26 -1.61 7.34
CA VAL A 730 -19.22 -1.79 8.35
C VAL A 730 -18.16 -0.71 8.20
N ALA A 731 -17.98 0.09 9.24
CA ALA A 731 -16.91 1.07 9.38
C ALA A 731 -15.77 0.50 10.26
N PRO A 732 -14.57 1.09 10.25
CA PRO A 732 -13.44 0.61 11.05
C PRO A 732 -13.74 0.46 12.55
N ASP A 733 -14.58 1.33 13.11
CA ASP A 733 -14.93 1.44 14.52
C ASP A 733 -16.43 1.34 14.82
N ALA A 734 -17.26 1.07 13.81
CA ALA A 734 -18.71 1.03 13.96
C ALA A 734 -19.40 0.09 12.95
N VAL A 735 -20.63 -0.32 13.26
CA VAL A 735 -21.55 -0.94 12.31
C VAL A 735 -22.81 -0.08 12.23
N TRP A 736 -23.22 0.22 11.01
CA TRP A 736 -24.41 1.02 10.71
C TRP A 736 -25.50 0.12 10.17
N ILE A 737 -26.64 0.04 10.84
CA ILE A 737 -27.72 -0.89 10.51
C ILE A 737 -28.93 -0.10 10.04
N LEU A 738 -29.26 -0.23 8.76
CA LEU A 738 -30.45 0.36 8.15
C LEU A 738 -31.66 -0.50 8.49
N ASN A 739 -32.77 0.12 8.90
CA ASN A 739 -33.99 -0.57 9.31
C ASN A 739 -35.17 -0.18 8.40
N SER A 740 -36.06 -1.14 8.10
CA SER A 740 -37.20 -0.98 7.18
C SER A 740 -38.16 0.14 7.56
N GLU A 741 -38.15 0.55 8.83
CA GLU A 741 -38.97 1.62 9.36
C GLU A 741 -38.39 3.01 9.05
N GLY A 742 -37.28 3.09 8.31
CA GLY A 742 -36.69 4.34 7.86
C GLY A 742 -35.63 4.93 8.79
N THR A 743 -35.05 4.10 9.65
CA THR A 743 -34.05 4.51 10.64
C THR A 743 -32.71 3.84 10.41
N LEU A 744 -31.64 4.53 10.79
CA LEU A 744 -30.27 4.04 10.77
C LEU A 744 -29.76 3.93 12.21
N THR A 745 -29.29 2.76 12.61
CA THR A 745 -28.77 2.47 13.95
C THR A 745 -27.25 2.46 13.92
N HIS A 746 -26.63 3.30 14.75
CA HIS A 746 -25.18 3.35 14.94
C HIS A 746 -24.78 2.42 16.10
N VAL A 747 -23.98 1.41 15.80
CA VAL A 747 -23.38 0.50 16.77
C VAL A 747 -21.88 0.76 16.84
N ALA A 748 -21.40 1.36 17.93
CA ALA A 748 -19.96 1.58 18.14
C ALA A 748 -19.27 0.29 18.64
N LEU A 749 -18.05 0.06 18.17
CA LEU A 749 -17.23 -1.09 18.52
C LEU A 749 -16.16 -0.72 19.56
N THR A 750 -15.97 -1.56 20.58
CA THR A 750 -15.02 -1.31 21.69
C THR A 750 -13.89 -2.33 21.79
#